data_AF-A0A2Z5KA88-F1
#
_entry.id   AF-A0A2Z5KA88-F1
#
_cell.length_a   1.000
_cell.length_b   1.000
_cell.length_c   1.000
_cell.angle_alpha   90.00
_cell.angle_beta   90.00
_cell.angle_gamma   90.00
#
_symmetry.space_group_name_H-M   'P 1'
#
loop_
_entity.id
_entity.type
_entity.pdbx_description
1 polymer ?
#
loop_
_entity_poly.entity_id
_entity_poly.type
_entity_poly.pdbx_seq_one_letter_code
_entity_poly.pdbx_strand_id
1 'polypeptide(L)'
;MRSLTHTTVAAAGVLAAVASLLAAPPAAAAGPRDVTADVLADRDVTLAGDTVVTVPPGTTTYDGVFRGEGTLTVRGTGTLILTKDSDFTLPRSRQRQQVRTRGGNHPYVTVTRPDPPAVTVEHGATLQYGNGGTTGLIGHFPYDTPAFRLNQDNIRVDGTLRLSLRSAYNLGTISGSGLITQPRFLWGTWDLSGSHPFSGVIDNGTQLNTGRPEYATSLPRVRKVLNQGTWTVDTPLGQTVTLGMDFYQREYGSDVNVQSRPGGKVVLTGQYSWSDRGGDTDPSLSDPALNWTPARKNVNKRGTNIKGADVRWGDGTTDRIFMPGTAETVYINLLAARSRSRLTLDYDGPVTLGAPIGGGRFHDTLSAPGAGDVVIAGTPGNDVTFAAVQYYDGSTTVEKGAVLRLGSGKRGGDAGLYTAGPHYKVVNNGSLVLRNTGRPLTLSRIGGSGSLTQQGAATTTLTGRAVTYTGTTTVARGTLALRRGATLDRSEAIRLTSAAARLDPGRAGLHVAKSLTGTGTVRGPVTSDGTVTTGLTVDGAYTQSARGSLVLRDGPLKVTGAVRLAGDLDLSAAGASGRKRPAREITVIDDTGRGAPAGIFTGLAEGARLKLADTTYRISYRAGDGNDVALTAATAPGPSPTAPAASGSGGVAPRSAGASAGVGFGWWPYALGLALTVSLAVPVATRRGRGGRRGGRHAVRARR
;
A
#
# COMPACT_ATOMS: atom_id res chain seq x y z
N MET A 1 4.96 83.47 -58.88
CA MET A 1 3.51 83.71 -58.73
C MET A 1 3.10 83.29 -57.33
N ARG A 2 2.24 84.06 -56.62
CA ARG A 2 1.58 83.75 -55.32
C ARG A 2 2.52 83.32 -54.15
N SER A 3 2.71 84.19 -53.15
CA SER A 3 2.02 84.17 -51.83
C SER A 3 2.59 83.08 -50.90
N LEU A 4 3.29 83.38 -49.79
CA LEU A 4 2.79 83.92 -48.50
C LEU A 4 1.67 83.02 -47.93
N THR A 5 1.70 82.58 -46.67
CA THR A 5 2.09 83.31 -45.42
C THR A 5 2.65 82.45 -44.27
N HIS A 6 3.52 83.04 -43.43
CA HIS A 6 3.66 82.94 -41.94
C HIS A 6 3.68 81.55 -41.21
N THR A 7 4.24 81.37 -39.99
CA THR A 7 4.78 82.31 -38.97
C THR A 7 6.02 81.73 -38.23
N THR A 8 6.58 82.50 -37.27
CA THR A 8 7.86 82.32 -36.56
C THR A 8 7.75 81.64 -35.17
N VAL A 9 8.90 81.65 -34.45
CA VAL A 9 9.14 81.35 -33.01
C VAL A 9 9.57 79.90 -32.71
N ALA A 10 10.77 79.51 -32.24
CA ALA A 10 12.04 80.12 -31.79
C ALA A 10 12.42 79.80 -30.31
N ALA A 11 13.49 79.02 -30.15
CA ALA A 11 14.40 78.93 -29.00
C ALA A 11 15.68 78.21 -29.54
N ALA A 12 16.93 78.68 -29.44
CA ALA A 12 17.70 79.18 -28.28
C ALA A 12 17.92 78.09 -27.20
N GLY A 13 19.14 77.69 -26.83
CA GLY A 13 20.49 78.05 -27.32
C GLY A 13 21.52 76.96 -26.91
N VAL A 14 22.60 76.72 -27.65
CA VAL A 14 23.89 77.47 -27.64
C VAL A 14 24.86 77.01 -26.54
N LEU A 15 25.85 76.19 -26.96
CA LEU A 15 27.20 75.95 -26.38
C LEU A 15 27.32 75.45 -24.90
N ALA A 16 28.47 74.98 -24.43
CA ALA A 16 29.45 74.02 -24.98
C ALA A 16 30.53 73.73 -23.91
N ALA A 17 30.89 72.47 -23.69
CA ALA A 17 32.10 72.10 -22.94
C ALA A 17 32.56 70.68 -23.31
N VAL A 18 33.75 70.56 -23.91
CA VAL A 18 34.41 69.25 -24.10
C VAL A 18 35.13 68.90 -22.79
N ALA A 19 34.43 68.20 -21.90
CA ALA A 19 35.01 67.68 -20.66
C ALA A 19 35.56 66.27 -20.88
N SER A 20 36.85 66.17 -21.19
CA SER A 20 37.57 64.89 -21.29
C SER A 20 37.73 64.24 -19.91
N LEU A 21 36.74 63.47 -19.49
CA LEU A 21 36.86 62.56 -18.33
C LEU A 21 37.11 61.14 -18.82
N LEU A 22 38.11 60.49 -18.21
CA LEU A 22 38.44 59.11 -18.49
C LEU A 22 37.25 58.22 -18.11
N ALA A 23 36.61 57.62 -19.11
CA ALA A 23 35.74 56.48 -18.89
C ALA A 23 36.64 55.32 -18.42
N ALA A 24 36.76 55.17 -17.09
CA ALA A 24 37.37 53.99 -16.51
C ALA A 24 36.67 52.75 -17.07
N PRO A 25 37.40 51.68 -17.43
CA PRO A 25 36.77 50.44 -17.87
C PRO A 25 35.78 50.00 -16.78
N PRO A 26 34.61 49.45 -17.13
CA PRO A 26 33.66 48.96 -16.15
C PRO A 26 34.40 47.96 -15.26
N ALA A 27 34.47 48.27 -13.96
CA ALA A 27 35.36 47.56 -13.04
C ALA A 27 35.06 46.07 -13.09
N ALA A 28 35.97 45.30 -13.73
CA ALA A 28 35.83 43.87 -13.85
C ALA A 28 35.74 43.32 -12.43
N ALA A 29 34.63 42.66 -12.10
CA ALA A 29 34.41 42.11 -10.77
C ALA A 29 35.62 41.25 -10.42
N ALA A 30 36.36 41.64 -9.37
CA ALA A 30 37.63 41.02 -9.04
C ALA A 30 37.40 39.51 -8.87
N GLY A 31 38.18 38.71 -9.61
CA GLY A 31 38.05 37.25 -9.56
C GLY A 31 38.26 36.73 -8.13
N PRO A 32 37.69 35.56 -7.78
CA PRO A 32 37.78 35.02 -6.44
C PRO A 32 39.23 35.02 -5.93
N ARG A 33 39.45 35.54 -4.71
CA ARG A 33 40.79 35.63 -4.13
C ARG A 33 41.33 34.22 -3.90
N ASP A 34 42.34 33.82 -4.66
CA ASP A 34 43.03 32.57 -4.39
C ASP A 34 43.90 32.74 -3.12
N VAL A 35 43.67 31.88 -2.12
CA VAL A 35 44.39 31.86 -0.83
C VAL A 35 45.15 30.54 -0.62
N THR A 36 45.36 29.77 -1.70
CA THR A 36 46.05 28.46 -1.65
C THR A 36 47.42 28.56 -0.97
N ALA A 37 48.17 29.64 -1.21
CA ALA A 37 49.48 29.84 -0.60
C ALA A 37 49.42 30.08 0.93
N ASP A 38 48.38 30.74 1.43
CA ASP A 38 48.20 30.95 2.88
C ASP A 38 47.72 29.66 3.56
N VAL A 39 46.83 28.89 2.91
CA VAL A 39 46.34 27.59 3.41
C VAL A 39 47.44 26.52 3.41
N LEU A 40 48.27 26.43 2.37
CA LEU A 40 49.43 25.53 2.33
C LEU A 40 50.57 25.97 3.28
N ALA A 41 50.55 27.21 3.75
CA ALA A 41 51.43 27.72 4.80
C ALA A 41 50.79 27.69 6.21
N ASP A 42 49.63 27.03 6.34
CA ASP A 42 48.85 26.86 7.58
C ASP A 42 48.51 28.17 8.33
N ARG A 43 48.13 29.21 7.57
CA ARG A 43 47.80 30.54 8.10
C ARG A 43 46.29 30.77 8.16
N ASP A 44 45.83 31.42 9.22
CA ASP A 44 44.48 32.00 9.27
C ASP A 44 44.15 32.86 8.05
N VAL A 45 43.00 32.59 7.42
CA VAL A 45 42.49 33.37 6.29
C VAL A 45 41.27 34.18 6.70
N THR A 46 41.39 35.50 6.62
CA THR A 46 40.23 36.41 6.68
C THR A 46 39.67 36.63 5.27
N LEU A 47 38.44 36.16 5.03
CA LEU A 47 37.63 36.42 3.85
C LEU A 47 37.11 37.87 3.86
N ALA A 48 37.13 38.48 2.68
CA ALA A 48 36.57 39.82 2.41
C ALA A 48 35.86 39.84 1.04
N GLY A 49 35.26 38.71 0.65
CA GLY A 49 34.75 38.44 -0.70
C GLY A 49 34.82 36.95 -1.07
N ASP A 50 34.43 36.63 -2.30
CA ASP A 50 34.51 35.26 -2.82
C ASP A 50 35.98 34.79 -2.87
N THR A 51 36.27 33.63 -2.29
CA THR A 51 37.63 33.14 -1.98
C THR A 51 37.81 31.69 -2.47
N VAL A 52 39.01 31.34 -2.92
CA VAL A 52 39.32 30.05 -3.57
C VAL A 52 40.53 29.36 -2.94
N VAL A 53 40.44 28.04 -2.78
CA VAL A 53 41.56 27.16 -2.38
C VAL A 53 41.71 26.04 -3.40
N THR A 54 42.91 25.92 -3.97
CA THR A 54 43.27 24.93 -4.99
C THR A 54 44.08 23.80 -4.34
N VAL A 55 43.40 22.76 -3.87
CA VAL A 55 44.02 21.67 -3.10
C VAL A 55 44.87 20.78 -4.03
N PRO A 56 46.19 20.67 -3.81
CA PRO A 56 47.07 19.84 -4.63
C PRO A 56 46.79 18.34 -4.38
N PRO A 57 47.19 17.43 -5.31
CA PRO A 57 47.00 16.00 -5.14
C PRO A 57 47.55 15.47 -3.81
N GLY A 58 46.76 14.61 -3.13
CA GLY A 58 47.09 14.09 -1.81
C GLY A 58 46.22 14.69 -0.71
N THR A 59 46.82 14.97 0.45
CA THR A 59 46.12 15.48 1.64
C THR A 59 46.83 16.70 2.21
N THR A 60 46.09 17.78 2.42
CA THR A 60 46.51 18.99 3.14
C THR A 60 45.74 19.04 4.46
N THR A 61 46.44 18.92 5.59
CA THR A 61 45.88 19.26 6.90
C THR A 61 46.01 20.77 7.09
N TYR A 62 44.96 21.41 7.61
CA TYR A 62 44.89 22.84 7.88
C TYR A 62 44.38 23.05 9.31
N ASP A 63 45.29 23.53 10.15
CA ASP A 63 45.06 23.94 11.52
C ASP A 63 44.80 25.46 11.61
N GLY A 64 45.03 26.25 10.56
CA GLY A 64 44.47 27.61 10.44
C GLY A 64 42.93 27.64 10.44
N VAL A 65 42.33 28.85 10.51
CA VAL A 65 40.87 29.02 10.38
C VAL A 65 40.46 29.94 9.23
N PHE A 66 39.25 29.75 8.69
CA PHE A 66 38.59 30.72 7.82
C PHE A 66 37.64 31.60 8.64
N ARG A 67 37.66 32.92 8.42
CA ARG A 67 36.82 33.90 9.14
C ARG A 67 36.42 35.10 8.27
N GLY A 68 35.37 35.84 8.65
CA GLY A 68 35.01 37.12 8.02
C GLY A 68 33.74 37.09 7.17
N GLU A 69 33.72 37.80 6.03
CA GLU A 69 32.59 37.80 5.09
C GLU A 69 33.02 37.38 3.68
N GLY A 70 32.28 36.46 3.04
CA GLY A 70 32.61 35.99 1.68
C GLY A 70 31.98 34.66 1.30
N THR A 71 32.66 33.92 0.42
CA THR A 71 32.45 32.48 0.18
C THR A 71 33.78 31.75 0.10
N LEU A 72 33.77 30.44 0.32
CA LEU A 72 34.92 29.55 0.15
C LEU A 72 34.62 28.49 -0.93
N THR A 73 35.38 28.51 -2.01
CA THR A 73 35.37 27.47 -3.05
C THR A 73 36.63 26.61 -2.95
N VAL A 74 36.45 25.34 -2.62
CA VAL A 74 37.51 24.32 -2.53
C VAL A 74 37.51 23.52 -3.84
N ARG A 75 38.63 23.60 -4.57
CA ARG A 75 38.84 22.99 -5.89
C ARG A 75 40.15 22.21 -5.96
N GLY A 76 40.40 21.54 -7.09
CA GLY A 76 41.60 20.72 -7.29
C GLY A 76 41.30 19.22 -7.19
N THR A 77 42.26 18.43 -6.73
CA THR A 77 42.19 16.96 -6.70
C THR A 77 42.61 16.32 -5.38
N GLY A 78 42.99 17.12 -4.38
CA GLY A 78 43.35 16.64 -3.05
C GLY A 78 42.23 16.72 -2.02
N THR A 79 42.58 16.34 -0.79
CA THR A 79 41.75 16.46 0.41
C THR A 79 42.25 17.59 1.30
N LEU A 80 41.42 18.61 1.54
CA LEU A 80 41.65 19.62 2.58
C LEU A 80 40.97 19.16 3.88
N ILE A 81 41.74 18.90 4.93
CA ILE A 81 41.25 18.52 6.26
C ILE A 81 41.30 19.74 7.17
N LEU A 82 40.13 20.21 7.62
CA LEU A 82 40.02 21.24 8.65
C LEU A 82 40.10 20.60 10.04
N THR A 83 40.96 21.09 10.93
CA THR A 83 41.05 20.57 12.32
C THR A 83 40.47 21.54 13.36
N LYS A 84 40.44 22.85 13.06
CA LYS A 84 39.81 23.90 13.86
C LYS A 84 38.52 24.40 13.22
N ASP A 85 37.60 24.88 14.05
CA ASP A 85 36.31 25.41 13.57
C ASP A 85 36.51 26.77 12.88
N SER A 86 35.72 27.03 11.83
CA SER A 86 35.78 28.24 11.00
C SER A 86 34.42 28.92 10.96
N ASP A 87 34.39 30.24 11.16
CA ASP A 87 33.19 31.06 11.29
C ASP A 87 33.31 32.30 10.40
N PHE A 88 32.65 32.23 9.25
CA PHE A 88 32.46 33.34 8.31
C PHE A 88 31.01 33.32 7.84
N THR A 89 30.51 34.42 7.26
CA THR A 89 29.16 34.46 6.70
C THR A 89 29.15 35.09 5.31
N LEU A 90 28.03 34.96 4.60
CA LEU A 90 27.80 35.72 3.37
C LEU A 90 27.67 37.22 3.67
N PRO A 91 28.15 38.11 2.78
CA PRO A 91 27.86 39.53 2.87
C PRO A 91 26.35 39.81 2.99
N ARG A 92 25.96 40.80 3.81
CA ARG A 92 24.56 41.15 4.11
C ARG A 92 23.62 41.22 2.89
N SER A 93 24.12 41.62 1.72
CA SER A 93 23.37 41.72 0.46
C SER A 93 23.02 40.36 -0.19
N ARG A 94 23.76 39.30 0.16
CA ARG A 94 23.52 37.91 -0.29
C ARG A 94 22.69 37.11 0.72
N GLN A 95 22.56 37.59 1.95
CA GLN A 95 21.70 37.01 2.99
C GLN A 95 20.21 37.30 2.72
N ARG A 96 19.45 36.23 2.52
CA ARG A 96 18.01 36.18 2.20
C ARG A 96 17.26 35.06 2.94
N GLN A 97 17.97 34.19 3.66
CA GLN A 97 17.43 33.03 4.37
C GLN A 97 16.45 33.43 5.47
N GLN A 98 15.25 32.86 5.42
CA GLN A 98 14.16 33.13 6.35
C GLN A 98 13.86 31.89 7.18
N VAL A 99 14.45 31.87 8.38
CA VAL A 99 14.21 30.89 9.44
C VAL A 99 12.99 31.31 10.25
N ARG A 100 12.07 30.38 10.51
CA ARG A 100 10.88 30.62 11.34
C ARG A 100 10.52 29.40 12.17
N THR A 101 10.43 29.59 13.49
CA THR A 101 9.84 28.62 14.42
C THR A 101 8.31 28.71 14.36
N ARG A 102 7.64 27.56 14.36
CA ARG A 102 6.18 27.37 14.27
C ARG A 102 5.72 26.37 15.33
N GLY A 103 4.42 26.24 15.58
CA GLY A 103 3.87 25.10 16.36
C GLY A 103 3.59 25.35 17.85
N GLY A 104 3.89 26.55 18.38
CA GLY A 104 3.57 26.91 19.76
C GLY A 104 4.29 26.02 20.77
N ASN A 105 3.55 25.36 21.66
CA ASN A 105 4.08 24.45 22.70
C ASN A 105 4.88 23.25 22.14
N HIS A 106 4.80 22.99 20.84
CA HIS A 106 5.60 21.99 20.15
C HIS A 106 6.34 22.66 18.98
N PRO A 107 7.43 23.38 19.27
CA PRO A 107 8.07 24.25 18.31
C PRO A 107 8.82 23.45 17.24
N TYR A 108 8.68 23.83 15.98
CA TYR A 108 9.48 23.31 14.87
C TYR A 108 9.94 24.41 13.92
N VAL A 109 11.15 24.25 13.41
CA VAL A 109 11.84 25.20 12.54
C VAL A 109 11.47 24.95 11.08
N THR A 110 11.29 26.04 10.34
CA THR A 110 11.17 26.04 8.89
C THR A 110 12.14 27.02 8.27
N VAL A 111 12.93 26.57 7.30
CA VAL A 111 13.81 27.41 6.49
C VAL A 111 13.14 27.68 5.15
N THR A 112 13.13 28.94 4.71
CA THR A 112 12.56 29.35 3.41
C THR A 112 13.47 30.39 2.76
N ARG A 113 13.44 30.47 1.41
CA ARG A 113 14.36 31.31 0.62
C ARG A 113 15.85 31.11 1.00
N PRO A 114 16.37 29.87 1.08
CA PRO A 114 17.71 29.61 1.61
C PRO A 114 18.78 30.43 0.90
N ASP A 115 19.79 30.82 1.66
CA ASP A 115 20.97 31.57 1.19
C ASP A 115 21.69 30.83 0.05
N PRO A 116 22.41 31.54 -0.85
CA PRO A 116 23.29 30.87 -1.80
C PRO A 116 24.37 30.08 -1.03
N PRO A 117 25.05 29.11 -1.67
CA PRO A 117 26.15 28.41 -1.01
C PRO A 117 27.23 29.40 -0.53
N ALA A 118 27.56 29.32 0.76
CA ALA A 118 28.72 29.99 1.36
C ALA A 118 29.98 29.14 1.17
N VAL A 119 29.85 27.81 1.15
CA VAL A 119 30.90 26.85 0.83
C VAL A 119 30.55 26.13 -0.48
N THR A 120 31.54 25.97 -1.38
CA THR A 120 31.44 25.11 -2.57
C THR A 120 32.61 24.15 -2.62
N VAL A 121 32.34 22.86 -2.85
CA VAL A 121 33.35 21.82 -3.11
C VAL A 121 33.21 21.39 -4.56
N GLU A 122 34.15 21.79 -5.40
CA GLU A 122 34.13 21.49 -6.85
C GLU A 122 34.46 20.01 -7.13
N HIS A 123 34.05 19.54 -8.31
CA HIS A 123 34.30 18.17 -8.75
C HIS A 123 35.80 17.82 -8.73
N GLY A 124 36.13 16.66 -8.14
CA GLY A 124 37.51 16.19 -7.95
C GLY A 124 38.12 16.57 -6.60
N ALA A 125 37.68 17.67 -5.98
CA ALA A 125 38.18 18.08 -4.68
C ALA A 125 37.47 17.33 -3.53
N THR A 126 38.18 17.14 -2.42
CA THR A 126 37.58 16.71 -1.14
C THR A 126 37.77 17.77 -0.07
N LEU A 127 36.67 18.18 0.56
CA LEU A 127 36.69 18.96 1.80
C LEU A 127 36.33 18.02 2.95
N GLN A 128 37.18 17.92 3.97
CA GLN A 128 36.93 17.11 5.16
C GLN A 128 36.78 18.01 6.38
N TYR A 129 35.63 17.89 7.04
CA TYR A 129 35.38 18.50 8.35
C TYR A 129 35.91 17.57 9.45
N GLY A 130 36.86 18.06 10.23
CA GLY A 130 37.47 17.34 11.34
C GLY A 130 38.43 16.22 10.93
N ASN A 131 39.13 15.67 11.92
CA ASN A 131 40.09 14.57 11.78
C ASN A 131 39.73 13.34 12.67
N GLY A 132 38.49 13.27 13.14
CA GLY A 132 38.02 12.31 14.14
C GLY A 132 37.84 12.90 15.54
N GLY A 133 38.16 14.18 15.74
CA GLY A 133 37.85 14.97 16.94
C GLY A 133 36.43 15.57 16.95
N THR A 134 36.24 16.68 17.67
CA THR A 134 34.97 17.42 17.76
C THR A 134 34.95 18.75 17.00
N THR A 135 36.12 19.22 16.55
CA THR A 135 36.37 20.47 15.82
C THR A 135 36.80 20.21 14.38
N GLY A 136 36.76 21.25 13.54
CA GLY A 136 37.00 21.19 12.10
C GLY A 136 35.75 21.49 11.26
N LEU A 137 34.75 22.16 11.83
CA LEU A 137 33.48 22.51 11.18
C LEU A 137 33.54 23.94 10.60
N ILE A 138 33.07 24.13 9.36
CA ILE A 138 32.64 25.48 8.92
C ILE A 138 31.19 25.68 9.32
N GLY A 139 30.89 26.77 10.03
CA GLY A 139 29.50 27.18 10.23
C GLY A 139 29.28 28.39 11.15
N HIS A 140 28.55 29.37 10.63
CA HIS A 140 27.95 30.47 11.35
C HIS A 140 26.57 30.08 11.89
N PHE A 141 26.31 30.29 13.19
CA PHE A 141 25.08 29.84 13.87
C PHE A 141 24.26 31.00 14.48
N PRO A 142 23.68 31.90 13.66
CA PRO A 142 23.03 33.14 14.13
C PRO A 142 21.57 32.95 14.60
N TYR A 143 21.06 31.71 14.62
CA TYR A 143 19.65 31.43 14.85
C TYR A 143 19.39 30.76 16.20
N ASP A 144 18.49 31.32 17.00
CA ASP A 144 17.94 30.70 18.20
C ASP A 144 16.93 29.59 17.82
N THR A 145 17.47 28.43 17.39
CA THR A 145 16.67 27.26 17.00
C THR A 145 16.53 26.28 18.17
N PRO A 146 15.30 25.81 18.48
CA PRO A 146 15.08 24.90 19.61
C PRO A 146 15.73 23.53 19.37
N ALA A 147 16.48 23.05 20.37
CA ALA A 147 17.11 21.72 20.47
C ALA A 147 18.15 21.33 19.38
N PHE A 148 18.48 22.21 18.44
CA PHE A 148 19.62 22.06 17.52
C PHE A 148 20.14 23.44 17.10
N ARG A 149 21.41 23.53 16.64
CA ARG A 149 21.95 24.76 16.05
C ARG A 149 21.82 24.68 14.52
N LEU A 150 21.03 25.57 13.92
CA LEU A 150 20.94 25.71 12.46
C LEU A 150 22.12 26.53 11.93
N ASN A 151 22.84 25.99 10.95
CA ASN A 151 23.93 26.67 10.27
C ASN A 151 23.39 27.62 9.18
N GLN A 152 23.94 28.83 9.05
CA GLN A 152 23.64 29.73 7.94
C GLN A 152 24.38 29.32 6.66
N ASP A 153 25.59 28.73 6.79
CA ASP A 153 26.48 28.43 5.68
C ASP A 153 26.05 27.20 4.90
N ASN A 154 25.05 27.45 4.04
CA ASN A 154 24.60 26.51 3.04
C ASN A 154 25.78 26.07 2.16
N ILE A 155 25.81 24.79 1.79
CA ILE A 155 26.96 24.17 1.09
C ILE A 155 26.55 23.57 -0.25
N ARG A 156 27.45 23.68 -1.23
CA ARG A 156 27.39 22.98 -2.51
C ARG A 156 28.49 21.93 -2.56
N VAL A 157 28.12 20.69 -2.85
CA VAL A 157 29.03 19.54 -2.94
C VAL A 157 28.87 18.90 -4.31
N ASP A 158 29.82 19.17 -5.21
CA ASP A 158 29.96 18.47 -6.50
C ASP A 158 31.19 17.54 -6.52
N GLY A 159 32.19 17.81 -5.67
CA GLY A 159 33.24 16.87 -5.27
C GLY A 159 32.80 15.98 -4.09
N THR A 160 33.66 15.86 -3.08
CA THR A 160 33.35 15.08 -1.86
C THR A 160 33.39 15.96 -0.60
N LEU A 161 32.34 15.89 0.22
CA LEU A 161 32.34 16.38 1.60
C LEU A 161 32.47 15.20 2.56
N ARG A 162 33.55 15.16 3.35
CA ARG A 162 33.81 14.09 4.32
C ARG A 162 33.63 14.58 5.75
N LEU A 163 32.77 13.91 6.50
CA LEU A 163 32.26 14.36 7.80
C LEU A 163 32.92 13.58 8.94
N SER A 164 34.13 13.97 9.33
CA SER A 164 34.98 13.30 10.32
C SER A 164 34.91 13.96 11.71
N LEU A 165 33.69 14.28 12.16
CA LEU A 165 33.38 14.92 13.44
C LEU A 165 32.61 13.98 14.39
N ARG A 166 32.98 13.97 15.68
CA ARG A 166 32.26 13.31 16.79
C ARG A 166 31.24 14.22 17.50
N SER A 167 31.19 15.50 17.14
CA SER A 167 30.21 16.46 17.66
C SER A 167 28.83 16.29 17.01
N ALA A 168 27.83 17.04 17.48
CA ALA A 168 26.54 17.17 16.82
C ALA A 168 26.45 18.51 16.06
N TYR A 169 26.08 18.47 14.78
CA TYR A 169 26.16 19.62 13.87
C TYR A 169 25.13 19.57 12.73
N ASN A 170 25.07 20.67 11.98
CA ASN A 170 24.14 20.91 10.90
C ASN A 170 24.89 21.56 9.73
N LEU A 171 24.58 21.18 8.50
CA LEU A 171 25.25 21.66 7.28
C LEU A 171 24.43 22.72 6.52
N GLY A 172 23.42 23.31 7.18
CA GLY A 172 22.44 24.17 6.55
C GLY A 172 21.70 23.47 5.40
N THR A 173 21.45 24.21 4.33
CA THR A 173 20.90 23.70 3.08
C THR A 173 22.02 23.09 2.24
N ILE A 174 21.92 21.80 1.91
CA ILE A 174 22.91 21.09 1.07
C ILE A 174 22.46 21.07 -0.39
N SER A 175 23.39 21.25 -1.31
CA SER A 175 23.16 21.35 -2.76
C SER A 175 24.31 20.73 -3.56
N GLY A 176 24.15 20.58 -4.88
CA GLY A 176 25.14 19.90 -5.74
C GLY A 176 24.81 18.41 -5.99
N SER A 177 25.74 17.70 -6.63
CA SER A 177 25.56 16.33 -7.12
C SER A 177 26.65 15.32 -6.73
N GLY A 178 27.59 15.69 -5.85
CA GLY A 178 28.74 14.87 -5.43
C GLY A 178 28.44 13.86 -4.33
N LEU A 179 29.46 13.56 -3.52
CA LEU A 179 29.36 12.63 -2.37
C LEU A 179 29.40 13.39 -1.05
N ILE A 180 28.51 13.03 -0.12
CA ILE A 180 28.67 13.39 1.31
C ILE A 180 28.85 12.07 2.09
N THR A 181 30.02 11.87 2.71
CA THR A 181 30.37 10.63 3.42
C THR A 181 30.73 10.89 4.89
N GLN A 182 30.19 10.07 5.80
CA GLN A 182 30.59 9.99 7.20
C GLN A 182 31.34 8.67 7.45
N PRO A 183 32.52 8.65 8.09
CA PRO A 183 33.18 7.41 8.50
C PRO A 183 32.34 6.53 9.45
N ARG A 184 32.65 5.23 9.48
CA ARG A 184 32.08 4.26 10.45
C ARG A 184 32.61 4.47 11.87
N PHE A 185 31.80 4.05 12.85
CA PHE A 185 32.12 4.05 14.30
C PHE A 185 32.53 5.43 14.87
N LEU A 186 32.10 6.49 14.20
CA LEU A 186 32.34 7.88 14.51
C LEU A 186 31.05 8.47 15.10
N TRP A 187 30.88 8.34 16.41
CA TRP A 187 29.64 8.65 17.15
C TRP A 187 29.26 10.15 17.26
N GLY A 188 29.56 10.94 16.23
CA GLY A 188 28.88 12.22 15.97
C GLY A 188 27.60 11.99 15.19
N THR A 189 26.71 12.98 15.17
CA THR A 189 25.46 12.91 14.41
C THR A 189 25.19 14.23 13.72
N TRP A 190 24.78 14.16 12.46
CA TRP A 190 24.45 15.34 11.66
C TRP A 190 22.97 15.39 11.27
N ASP A 191 22.47 16.62 11.23
CA ASP A 191 21.06 16.96 11.17
C ASP A 191 20.71 17.62 9.82
N LEU A 192 19.82 17.00 9.04
CA LEU A 192 19.33 17.55 7.77
C LEU A 192 17.99 18.27 7.96
N SER A 193 18.05 19.52 8.41
CA SER A 193 16.86 20.34 8.71
C SER A 193 16.35 21.11 7.49
N GLY A 194 15.11 20.83 7.05
CA GLY A 194 14.43 21.56 5.98
C GLY A 194 14.43 20.85 4.64
N SER A 195 14.46 21.61 3.54
CA SER A 195 14.37 21.10 2.18
C SER A 195 15.67 21.34 1.42
N HIS A 196 16.35 20.26 1.06
CA HIS A 196 17.70 20.32 0.50
C HIS A 196 17.67 19.94 -1.00
N PRO A 197 18.11 20.81 -1.92
CA PRO A 197 18.08 20.55 -3.37
C PRO A 197 19.16 19.56 -3.88
N PHE A 198 20.05 19.08 -3.00
CA PHE A 198 21.09 18.08 -3.30
C PHE A 198 20.56 16.84 -4.02
N SER A 199 21.32 16.36 -5.01
CA SER A 199 20.96 15.24 -5.87
C SER A 199 22.03 14.15 -5.96
N GLY A 200 23.11 14.28 -5.19
CA GLY A 200 24.19 13.32 -5.12
C GLY A 200 23.89 12.13 -4.21
N VAL A 201 24.95 11.51 -3.68
CA VAL A 201 24.88 10.34 -2.79
C VAL A 201 25.28 10.73 -1.37
N ILE A 202 24.59 10.14 -0.39
CA ILE A 202 24.94 10.23 1.03
C ILE A 202 25.39 8.86 1.52
N ASP A 203 26.63 8.77 1.99
CA ASP A 203 27.18 7.62 2.70
C ASP A 203 27.17 7.89 4.21
N ASN A 204 26.29 7.18 4.92
CA ASN A 204 26.07 7.33 6.35
C ASN A 204 26.78 6.21 7.12
N GLY A 205 28.07 6.38 7.42
CA GLY A 205 28.87 5.39 8.14
C GLY A 205 28.45 5.13 9.59
N THR A 206 27.89 6.12 10.30
CA THR A 206 27.56 5.98 11.73
C THR A 206 26.16 6.44 12.11
N GLN A 207 25.82 7.73 12.00
CA GLN A 207 24.50 8.24 12.40
C GLN A 207 24.11 9.56 11.74
N LEU A 208 22.88 9.60 11.24
CA LEU A 208 22.26 10.74 10.55
C LEU A 208 20.79 10.90 10.98
N ASN A 209 20.32 12.14 11.13
CA ASN A 209 18.92 12.47 11.37
C ASN A 209 18.28 13.17 10.14
N THR A 210 17.37 12.47 9.44
CA THR A 210 16.41 13.09 8.51
C THR A 210 15.06 13.27 9.20
N GLY A 211 15.02 14.22 10.12
CA GLY A 211 13.79 14.69 10.72
C GLY A 211 13.80 14.51 12.22
N ARG A 212 13.24 15.50 12.90
CA ARG A 212 13.11 15.60 14.34
C ARG A 212 11.73 16.18 14.68
N PRO A 213 11.30 16.15 15.95
CA PRO A 213 10.13 16.90 16.38
C PRO A 213 10.26 18.39 16.06
N GLU A 214 11.49 18.91 16.08
CA GLU A 214 11.83 20.31 15.86
C GLU A 214 12.12 20.67 14.39
N TYR A 215 12.15 19.72 13.44
CA TYR A 215 12.21 20.02 12.00
C TYR A 215 11.78 18.83 11.11
N ALA A 216 11.14 19.12 9.98
CA ALA A 216 10.95 18.14 8.91
C ALA A 216 12.13 18.14 7.94
N THR A 217 12.38 17.02 7.27
CA THR A 217 13.40 16.87 6.21
C THR A 217 12.74 16.57 4.87
N SER A 218 13.29 17.13 3.79
CA SER A 218 12.89 16.84 2.42
C SER A 218 14.13 16.75 1.52
N LEU A 219 14.30 15.60 0.86
CA LEU A 219 15.44 15.25 0.00
C LEU A 219 14.96 14.83 -1.40
N PRO A 220 14.20 15.68 -2.12
CA PRO A 220 13.40 15.29 -3.29
C PRO A 220 14.22 14.93 -4.55
N ARG A 221 15.56 15.04 -4.50
CA ARG A 221 16.45 14.68 -5.61
C ARG A 221 17.57 13.70 -5.24
N VAL A 222 17.74 13.37 -3.96
CA VAL A 222 18.65 12.29 -3.57
C VAL A 222 18.07 11.00 -4.13
N ARG A 223 18.90 10.24 -4.86
CA ARG A 223 18.48 8.97 -5.47
C ARG A 223 19.03 7.75 -4.74
N LYS A 224 20.20 7.89 -4.10
CA LYS A 224 20.90 6.80 -3.43
C LYS A 224 21.45 7.26 -2.08
N VAL A 225 21.36 6.37 -1.09
CA VAL A 225 21.99 6.48 0.22
C VAL A 225 22.74 5.18 0.47
N LEU A 226 24.02 5.24 0.81
CA LEU A 226 24.76 4.11 1.38
C LEU A 226 24.60 4.17 2.91
N ASN A 227 23.57 3.51 3.44
CA ASN A 227 23.33 3.45 4.87
C ASN A 227 24.20 2.34 5.49
N GLN A 228 25.25 2.76 6.19
CA GLN A 228 26.21 1.90 6.85
C GLN A 228 26.06 1.90 8.38
N GLY A 229 25.45 2.93 8.96
CA GLY A 229 25.08 3.02 10.36
C GLY A 229 23.56 3.18 10.57
N THR A 230 23.20 4.07 11.48
CA THR A 230 21.82 4.36 11.89
C THR A 230 21.26 5.51 11.06
N TRP A 231 20.18 5.28 10.31
CA TRP A 231 19.41 6.35 9.67
C TRP A 231 18.15 6.64 10.50
N THR A 232 18.02 7.85 11.03
CA THR A 232 16.89 8.23 11.91
C THR A 232 15.92 9.15 11.20
N VAL A 233 14.62 8.86 11.33
CA VAL A 233 13.50 9.68 10.86
C VAL A 233 12.57 9.95 12.05
N ASP A 234 12.17 11.20 12.26
CA ASP A 234 11.04 11.61 13.12
C ASP A 234 10.32 12.79 12.43
N THR A 235 9.15 13.20 12.93
CA THR A 235 8.35 14.27 12.34
C THR A 235 7.97 15.32 13.39
N PRO A 236 7.82 16.60 13.01
CA PRO A 236 7.00 17.52 13.79
C PRO A 236 5.53 17.10 13.81
N LEU A 237 4.72 17.68 14.70
CA LEU A 237 3.29 17.38 14.82
C LEU A 237 2.54 17.64 13.50
N GLY A 238 1.70 16.68 13.10
CA GLY A 238 0.88 16.80 11.89
C GLY A 238 1.64 16.84 10.57
N GLN A 239 2.97 16.68 10.56
CA GLN A 239 3.79 16.80 9.34
C GLN A 239 4.04 15.43 8.70
N THR A 240 4.09 15.39 7.37
CA THR A 240 4.56 14.21 6.62
C THR A 240 6.00 14.42 6.17
N VAL A 241 6.86 13.44 6.42
CA VAL A 241 8.21 13.34 5.84
C VAL A 241 8.18 12.24 4.78
N THR A 242 8.61 12.55 3.55
CA THR A 242 8.62 11.61 2.42
C THR A 242 10.05 11.43 1.91
N LEU A 243 10.53 10.19 1.90
CA LEU A 243 11.87 9.80 1.48
C LEU A 243 11.78 8.81 0.31
N GLY A 244 12.21 9.23 -0.88
CA GLY A 244 12.08 8.48 -2.14
C GLY A 244 13.40 7.93 -2.70
N MET A 245 14.50 8.09 -1.98
CA MET A 245 15.81 7.53 -2.36
C MET A 245 15.89 6.03 -2.06
N ASP A 246 16.71 5.32 -2.83
CA ASP A 246 17.09 3.95 -2.52
C ASP A 246 18.18 3.93 -1.45
N PHE A 247 17.95 3.14 -0.43
CA PHE A 247 18.93 2.84 0.62
C PHE A 247 19.69 1.57 0.23
N TYR A 248 21.00 1.61 0.39
CA TYR A 248 21.90 0.49 0.17
C TYR A 248 22.69 0.23 1.46
N GLN A 249 22.90 -1.03 1.80
CA GLN A 249 23.72 -1.43 2.95
C GLN A 249 24.88 -2.32 2.47
N ARG A 250 26.03 -2.27 3.16
CA ARG A 250 27.16 -3.20 2.95
C ARG A 250 27.59 -3.98 4.19
N GLU A 251 27.23 -3.48 5.37
CA GLU A 251 27.78 -3.89 6.65
C GLU A 251 26.69 -4.42 7.59
N TYR A 252 27.03 -5.29 8.53
CA TYR A 252 26.04 -5.78 9.49
C TYR A 252 25.65 -4.69 10.51
N GLY A 253 24.37 -4.65 10.89
CA GLY A 253 23.85 -3.82 11.97
C GLY A 253 23.29 -2.46 11.55
N SER A 254 23.37 -2.06 10.28
CA SER A 254 22.78 -0.81 9.77
C SER A 254 21.25 -0.89 9.71
N ASP A 255 20.56 0.20 10.03
CA ASP A 255 19.09 0.22 10.09
C ASP A 255 18.46 1.58 9.79
N VAL A 256 17.16 1.55 9.52
CA VAL A 256 16.29 2.73 9.38
C VAL A 256 15.34 2.79 10.58
N ASN A 257 15.58 3.72 11.48
CA ASN A 257 14.77 4.00 12.67
C ASN A 257 13.71 5.05 12.36
N VAL A 258 12.43 4.69 12.51
CA VAL A 258 11.31 5.55 12.15
C VAL A 258 10.46 5.87 13.38
N GLN A 259 10.38 7.14 13.71
CA GLN A 259 9.48 7.75 14.68
C GLN A 259 8.49 8.67 13.94
N SER A 260 7.38 9.02 14.58
CA SER A 260 6.62 10.20 14.21
C SER A 260 5.96 10.81 15.44
N ARG A 261 5.69 12.12 15.43
CA ARG A 261 4.87 12.77 16.44
C ARG A 261 3.38 12.64 16.08
N PRO A 262 2.44 12.74 17.05
CA PRO A 262 1.00 12.60 16.79
C PRO A 262 0.48 13.36 15.55
N GLY A 263 -0.27 12.65 14.71
CA GLY A 263 -0.78 13.14 13.42
C GLY A 263 0.29 13.28 12.32
N GLY A 264 1.57 13.12 12.64
CA GLY A 264 2.67 13.08 11.69
C GLY A 264 2.97 11.67 11.19
N LYS A 265 3.54 11.59 9.98
CA LYS A 265 3.65 10.36 9.18
C LYS A 265 4.96 10.32 8.41
N VAL A 266 5.53 9.13 8.25
CA VAL A 266 6.70 8.89 7.38
C VAL A 266 6.29 8.05 6.18
N VAL A 267 6.67 8.46 4.98
CA VAL A 267 6.40 7.75 3.72
C VAL A 267 7.73 7.40 3.06
N LEU A 268 7.96 6.12 2.77
CA LEU A 268 9.18 5.58 2.19
C LEU A 268 8.85 4.96 0.83
N THR A 269 9.23 5.61 -0.27
CA THR A 269 8.89 5.18 -1.65
C THR A 269 10.09 4.61 -2.44
N GLY A 270 11.29 4.73 -1.89
CA GLY A 270 12.48 4.04 -2.38
C GLY A 270 12.50 2.55 -2.01
N GLN A 271 13.67 1.91 -2.16
CA GLN A 271 13.91 0.54 -1.72
C GLN A 271 15.16 0.44 -0.83
N TYR A 272 15.12 -0.39 0.22
CA TYR A 272 16.26 -0.72 1.08
C TYR A 272 16.88 -2.06 0.68
N SER A 273 17.90 -1.98 -0.16
CA SER A 273 18.63 -3.09 -0.79
C SER A 273 19.99 -3.32 -0.12
N TRP A 274 20.59 -4.48 -0.36
CA TRP A 274 22.04 -4.66 -0.19
C TRP A 274 22.80 -4.05 -1.37
N SER A 275 24.09 -3.76 -1.22
CA SER A 275 25.01 -3.40 -2.29
C SER A 275 26.24 -4.31 -2.25
N ASP A 276 26.61 -4.83 -3.41
CA ASP A 276 27.83 -5.63 -3.63
C ASP A 276 28.84 -4.94 -4.57
N ARG A 277 28.44 -3.84 -5.24
CA ARG A 277 29.26 -3.09 -6.20
C ARG A 277 29.00 -1.58 -6.20
N GLY A 278 29.79 -0.84 -6.98
CA GLY A 278 29.56 0.57 -7.33
C GLY A 278 30.25 1.62 -6.43
N GLY A 279 31.04 1.20 -5.45
CA GLY A 279 31.75 2.13 -4.55
C GLY A 279 30.79 3.01 -3.74
N ASP A 280 31.29 4.08 -3.12
CA ASP A 280 30.49 4.91 -2.23
C ASP A 280 29.76 6.05 -2.98
N THR A 281 30.17 6.31 -4.22
CA THR A 281 29.57 7.29 -5.14
C THR A 281 28.42 6.73 -5.99
N ASP A 282 28.34 5.42 -6.23
CA ASP A 282 27.21 4.79 -6.95
C ASP A 282 26.82 3.41 -6.36
N PRO A 283 26.43 3.33 -5.06
CA PRO A 283 26.07 2.06 -4.44
C PRO A 283 24.95 1.36 -5.23
N SER A 284 25.18 0.10 -5.57
CA SER A 284 24.25 -0.70 -6.36
C SER A 284 24.41 -2.19 -6.06
N LEU A 285 23.44 -2.98 -6.55
CA LEU A 285 23.41 -4.44 -6.45
C LEU A 285 23.63 -5.06 -7.85
N SER A 286 24.28 -6.22 -7.93
CA SER A 286 24.45 -6.97 -9.19
C SER A 286 23.17 -7.67 -9.65
N ASP A 287 22.54 -8.42 -8.75
CA ASP A 287 21.31 -9.20 -8.97
C ASP A 287 20.30 -8.93 -7.84
N PRO A 288 19.08 -8.45 -8.14
CA PRO A 288 18.00 -8.27 -7.16
C PRO A 288 17.68 -9.50 -6.29
N ALA A 289 17.96 -10.72 -6.76
CA ALA A 289 17.77 -11.95 -5.98
C ALA A 289 18.66 -12.00 -4.72
N LEU A 290 19.81 -11.32 -4.71
CA LEU A 290 20.73 -11.24 -3.57
C LEU A 290 20.14 -10.48 -2.36
N ASN A 291 19.01 -9.80 -2.52
CA ASN A 291 18.23 -9.28 -1.38
C ASN A 291 17.56 -10.40 -0.56
N TRP A 292 17.37 -11.59 -1.14
CA TRP A 292 16.65 -12.74 -0.57
C TRP A 292 17.56 -13.88 -0.13
N THR A 293 18.78 -13.95 -0.67
CA THR A 293 19.80 -14.95 -0.32
C THR A 293 20.73 -14.42 0.77
N PRO A 294 20.98 -15.15 1.88
CA PRO A 294 21.92 -14.72 2.93
C PRO A 294 23.35 -14.57 2.42
N ALA A 295 23.98 -13.41 2.67
CA ALA A 295 25.40 -13.20 2.41
C ALA A 295 26.26 -13.71 3.58
N ARG A 296 27.55 -14.02 3.31
CA ARG A 296 28.50 -14.50 4.32
C ARG A 296 28.57 -13.54 5.53
N LYS A 297 28.55 -14.07 6.76
CA LYS A 297 28.49 -13.30 8.02
C LYS A 297 27.26 -12.37 8.14
N ASN A 298 26.18 -12.59 7.38
CA ASN A 298 24.96 -11.78 7.38
C ASN A 298 25.18 -10.30 7.03
N VAL A 299 26.23 -9.96 6.26
CA VAL A 299 26.55 -8.56 5.88
C VAL A 299 25.42 -7.86 5.12
N ASN A 300 24.53 -8.64 4.49
CA ASN A 300 23.32 -8.13 3.84
C ASN A 300 22.07 -8.08 4.75
N LYS A 301 22.16 -8.28 6.07
CA LYS A 301 20.97 -8.25 6.95
C LYS A 301 20.52 -6.81 7.29
N ARG A 302 19.43 -6.35 6.67
CA ARG A 302 18.95 -4.96 6.72
C ARG A 302 17.84 -4.74 7.75
N GLY A 303 17.90 -3.66 8.52
CA GLY A 303 16.98 -3.40 9.63
C GLY A 303 15.99 -2.25 9.43
N THR A 304 14.76 -2.40 9.92
CA THR A 304 13.90 -1.24 10.22
C THR A 304 13.21 -1.37 11.57
N ASN A 305 13.16 -0.23 12.27
CA ASN A 305 12.68 -0.11 13.64
C ASN A 305 11.62 0.99 13.70
N ILE A 306 10.34 0.62 13.62
CA ILE A 306 9.19 1.54 13.65
C ILE A 306 8.74 1.73 15.11
N LYS A 307 9.01 2.90 15.67
CA LYS A 307 8.92 3.23 17.11
C LYS A 307 7.75 4.17 17.40
N GLY A 308 6.56 3.60 17.57
CA GLY A 308 5.30 4.30 17.86
C GLY A 308 4.79 5.21 16.74
N ALA A 309 5.28 5.03 15.51
CA ALA A 309 5.07 5.92 14.37
C ALA A 309 3.95 5.44 13.43
N ASP A 310 3.37 6.35 12.64
CA ASP A 310 2.61 6.03 11.43
C ASP A 310 3.54 6.05 10.21
N VAL A 311 3.71 4.89 9.58
CA VAL A 311 4.65 4.69 8.47
C VAL A 311 3.91 4.09 7.27
N ARG A 312 4.26 4.56 6.08
CA ARG A 312 3.83 3.98 4.82
C ARG A 312 5.04 3.55 3.99
N TRP A 313 4.98 2.37 3.40
CA TRP A 313 5.91 1.92 2.36
C TRP A 313 5.19 1.93 1.02
N GLY A 314 5.83 2.52 0.01
CA GLY A 314 5.17 2.98 -1.20
C GLY A 314 4.22 4.17 -0.95
N ASP A 315 3.57 4.62 -2.01
CA ASP A 315 2.57 5.69 -2.01
C ASP A 315 1.41 5.42 -2.98
N GLY A 316 1.32 4.18 -3.49
CA GLY A 316 0.37 3.78 -4.53
C GLY A 316 0.81 4.09 -5.97
N THR A 317 2.12 4.28 -6.22
CA THR A 317 2.67 4.53 -7.57
C THR A 317 3.81 3.58 -7.99
N THR A 318 3.98 2.46 -7.27
CA THR A 318 4.99 1.44 -7.59
C THR A 318 4.63 0.06 -7.01
N ASP A 319 5.11 -1.00 -7.65
CA ASP A 319 5.10 -2.40 -7.19
C ASP A 319 6.44 -2.80 -6.53
N ARG A 320 7.34 -1.85 -6.29
CA ARG A 320 8.66 -2.13 -5.71
C ARG A 320 8.61 -2.07 -4.18
N ILE A 321 8.55 -3.25 -3.55
CA ILE A 321 8.55 -3.36 -2.07
C ILE A 321 9.76 -2.66 -1.44
N PHE A 322 9.51 -1.85 -0.41
CA PHE A 322 10.56 -1.09 0.31
C PHE A 322 11.62 -2.02 0.92
N MET A 323 11.25 -3.16 1.51
CA MET A 323 12.20 -4.15 2.03
C MET A 323 11.99 -5.52 1.38
N PRO A 324 12.65 -5.81 0.24
CA PRO A 324 12.75 -7.17 -0.28
C PRO A 324 13.59 -8.02 0.69
N GLY A 325 13.27 -9.30 0.85
CA GLY A 325 14.09 -10.23 1.65
C GLY A 325 13.31 -11.22 2.53
N THR A 326 14.08 -12.00 3.29
CA THR A 326 13.62 -13.09 4.17
C THR A 326 13.91 -12.75 5.64
N ALA A 327 13.48 -13.59 6.59
CA ALA A 327 13.85 -13.46 8.01
C ALA A 327 15.38 -13.49 8.27
N GLU A 328 16.16 -14.00 7.31
CA GLU A 328 17.61 -14.09 7.36
C GLU A 328 18.25 -12.81 6.80
N THR A 329 17.72 -12.23 5.72
CA THR A 329 18.28 -11.03 5.06
C THR A 329 17.67 -9.69 5.50
N VAL A 330 16.56 -9.67 6.24
CA VAL A 330 16.03 -8.43 6.83
C VAL A 330 15.42 -8.63 8.22
N TYR A 331 15.14 -7.53 8.92
CA TYR A 331 14.28 -7.52 10.12
C TYR A 331 13.37 -6.28 10.15
N ILE A 332 12.14 -6.46 10.66
CA ILE A 332 11.08 -5.44 10.65
C ILE A 332 10.40 -5.41 12.02
N ASN A 333 10.72 -4.40 12.84
CA ASN A 333 10.20 -4.30 14.20
C ASN A 333 9.10 -3.22 14.32
N LEU A 334 7.93 -3.59 14.83
CA LEU A 334 6.91 -2.67 15.34
C LEU A 334 7.06 -2.56 16.86
N LEU A 335 7.48 -1.39 17.34
CA LEU A 335 7.76 -1.12 18.75
C LEU A 335 6.80 -0.05 19.27
N ALA A 336 6.14 -0.30 20.39
CA ALA A 336 5.36 0.74 21.06
C ALA A 336 6.27 1.76 21.74
N ALA A 337 5.86 3.02 21.73
CA ALA A 337 6.48 4.13 22.45
C ALA A 337 5.39 4.93 23.17
N ARG A 338 5.24 6.24 22.87
CA ARG A 338 4.08 7.06 23.30
C ARG A 338 2.77 6.62 22.62
N SER A 339 2.89 5.83 21.56
CA SER A 339 1.83 5.28 20.72
C SER A 339 2.23 3.87 20.25
N ARG A 340 1.26 3.06 19.82
CA ARG A 340 1.52 1.84 19.05
C ARG A 340 1.91 2.21 17.62
N SER A 341 2.73 1.39 16.96
CA SER A 341 3.14 1.66 15.58
C SER A 341 2.03 1.32 14.58
N ARG A 342 2.06 1.95 13.41
CA ARG A 342 1.23 1.61 12.25
C ARG A 342 2.12 1.47 11.02
N LEU A 343 1.97 0.38 10.28
CA LEU A 343 2.62 0.16 8.98
C LEU A 343 1.57 -0.03 7.89
N THR A 344 1.55 0.91 6.95
CA THR A 344 0.70 0.88 5.75
C THR A 344 1.55 0.41 4.55
N LEU A 345 1.09 -0.60 3.83
CA LEU A 345 1.69 -1.12 2.60
C LEU A 345 0.84 -0.65 1.42
N ASP A 346 1.41 0.20 0.56
CA ASP A 346 0.68 0.98 -0.44
C ASP A 346 1.38 0.95 -1.81
N TYR A 347 1.03 -0.05 -2.61
CA TYR A 347 1.63 -0.38 -3.90
C TYR A 347 0.53 -0.42 -4.98
N ASP A 348 0.89 -0.28 -6.26
CA ASP A 348 -0.05 -0.40 -7.39
C ASP A 348 -0.03 -1.76 -8.10
N GLY A 349 0.83 -2.68 -7.64
CA GLY A 349 0.97 -4.03 -8.18
C GLY A 349 1.33 -5.10 -7.15
N PRO A 350 1.60 -6.35 -7.60
CA PRO A 350 1.82 -7.48 -6.71
C PRO A 350 3.19 -7.50 -6.04
N VAL A 351 3.21 -7.47 -4.71
CA VAL A 351 4.43 -7.52 -3.89
C VAL A 351 4.50 -8.77 -3.02
N THR A 352 5.71 -9.18 -2.64
CA THR A 352 5.92 -10.23 -1.63
C THR A 352 6.71 -9.70 -0.45
N LEU A 353 6.16 -9.87 0.75
CA LEU A 353 6.85 -9.70 2.02
C LEU A 353 7.30 -11.08 2.51
N GLY A 354 8.58 -11.41 2.30
CA GLY A 354 9.19 -12.69 2.72
C GLY A 354 9.71 -12.71 4.14
N ALA A 355 9.64 -11.58 4.85
CA ALA A 355 10.10 -11.44 6.23
C ALA A 355 8.93 -11.23 7.22
N PRO A 356 9.00 -11.85 8.40
CA PRO A 356 8.01 -11.64 9.44
C PRO A 356 8.14 -10.23 10.03
N ILE A 357 7.01 -9.54 10.15
CA ILE A 357 6.90 -8.33 10.98
C ILE A 357 6.84 -8.79 12.44
N GLY A 358 7.74 -8.28 13.27
CA GLY A 358 7.95 -8.68 14.67
C GLY A 358 8.05 -7.51 15.64
N GLY A 359 8.51 -7.81 16.86
CA GLY A 359 9.02 -6.86 17.83
C GLY A 359 10.35 -7.38 18.41
N GLY A 360 10.99 -6.59 19.26
CA GLY A 360 12.27 -6.96 19.89
C GLY A 360 13.18 -5.75 20.17
N ARG A 361 14.44 -6.01 20.48
CA ARG A 361 15.47 -4.97 20.69
C ARG A 361 16.53 -5.08 19.61
N PHE A 362 16.85 -3.96 18.93
CA PHE A 362 17.84 -3.93 17.86
C PHE A 362 17.60 -5.04 16.80
N HIS A 363 18.55 -5.96 16.63
CA HIS A 363 18.49 -7.10 15.71
C HIS A 363 17.85 -8.36 16.30
N ASP A 364 17.49 -8.38 17.59
CA ASP A 364 16.78 -9.46 18.28
C ASP A 364 15.28 -9.47 17.91
N THR A 365 15.00 -9.39 16.61
CA THR A 365 13.64 -9.42 16.06
C THR A 365 12.96 -10.75 16.38
N LEU A 366 11.64 -10.73 16.55
CA LEU A 366 10.80 -11.86 16.96
C LEU A 366 11.01 -12.36 18.40
N SER A 367 11.82 -11.67 19.20
CA SER A 367 11.92 -11.95 20.66
C SER A 367 10.64 -11.57 21.43
N ALA A 368 9.81 -10.71 20.86
CA ALA A 368 8.47 -10.38 21.34
C ALA A 368 7.52 -10.07 20.17
N PRO A 369 6.19 -10.16 20.35
CA PRO A 369 5.24 -9.73 19.33
C PRO A 369 5.39 -8.24 19.02
N GLY A 370 5.35 -7.88 17.75
CA GLY A 370 5.30 -6.49 17.30
C GLY A 370 4.09 -5.75 17.85
N ALA A 371 4.30 -4.56 18.41
CA ALA A 371 3.28 -3.75 19.06
C ALA A 371 2.73 -2.66 18.11
N GLY A 372 2.05 -3.09 17.05
CA GLY A 372 1.48 -2.20 16.05
C GLY A 372 0.44 -2.84 15.15
N ASP A 373 -0.16 -2.02 14.30
CA ASP A 373 -1.23 -2.37 13.37
C ASP A 373 -0.72 -2.32 11.92
N VAL A 374 -1.15 -3.27 11.08
CA VAL A 374 -0.71 -3.40 9.68
C VAL A 374 -1.90 -3.20 8.73
N VAL A 375 -1.71 -2.40 7.69
CA VAL A 375 -2.76 -2.05 6.73
C VAL A 375 -2.27 -2.27 5.30
N ILE A 376 -3.04 -2.99 4.50
CA ILE A 376 -2.90 -3.06 3.04
C ILE A 376 -3.83 -2.00 2.46
N ALA A 377 -3.25 -0.95 1.86
CA ALA A 377 -3.98 0.24 1.44
C ALA A 377 -4.90 -0.03 0.23
N GLY A 378 -6.03 0.66 0.14
CA GLY A 378 -7.09 0.45 -0.86
C GLY A 378 -6.74 0.85 -2.31
N THR A 379 -5.46 1.03 -2.62
CA THR A 379 -4.96 1.39 -3.94
C THR A 379 -5.29 0.31 -4.98
N PRO A 380 -5.79 0.66 -6.17
CA PRO A 380 -6.03 -0.31 -7.24
C PRO A 380 -4.76 -1.09 -7.58
N GLY A 381 -4.86 -2.42 -7.64
CA GLY A 381 -3.75 -3.31 -7.98
C GLY A 381 -2.87 -3.75 -6.79
N ASN A 382 -3.02 -3.13 -5.61
CA ASN A 382 -2.25 -3.48 -4.40
C ASN A 382 -2.50 -4.94 -3.97
N ASP A 383 -1.55 -5.83 -4.24
CA ASP A 383 -1.65 -7.26 -3.97
C ASP A 383 -0.46 -7.75 -3.15
N VAL A 384 -0.61 -7.68 -1.82
CA VAL A 384 0.45 -8.00 -0.88
C VAL A 384 0.42 -9.47 -0.50
N THR A 385 1.47 -10.21 -0.86
CA THR A 385 1.71 -11.58 -0.38
C THR A 385 2.57 -11.58 0.87
N PHE A 386 2.03 -12.02 2.00
CA PHE A 386 2.86 -12.47 3.13
C PHE A 386 3.33 -13.90 2.83
N ALA A 387 4.65 -14.11 2.77
CA ALA A 387 5.28 -15.42 2.57
C ALA A 387 5.97 -15.97 3.83
N ALA A 388 5.79 -15.30 4.97
CA ALA A 388 6.23 -15.71 6.30
C ALA A 388 5.05 -15.70 7.31
N VAL A 389 5.27 -16.20 8.52
CA VAL A 389 4.31 -16.08 9.63
C VAL A 389 4.56 -14.76 10.34
N GLN A 390 3.62 -13.82 10.27
CA GLN A 390 3.78 -12.51 10.90
C GLN A 390 3.53 -12.59 12.41
N TYR A 391 4.36 -11.89 13.19
CA TYR A 391 4.42 -11.99 14.64
C TYR A 391 4.21 -10.63 15.31
N TYR A 392 3.02 -10.04 15.10
CA TYR A 392 2.58 -8.81 15.76
C TYR A 392 1.22 -9.00 16.45
N ASP A 393 1.04 -8.34 17.60
CA ASP A 393 -0.27 -8.20 18.24
C ASP A 393 -0.91 -6.87 17.84
N GLY A 394 -1.83 -6.94 16.88
CA GLY A 394 -2.56 -5.80 16.36
C GLY A 394 -3.47 -6.18 15.20
N SER A 395 -4.18 -5.20 14.64
CA SER A 395 -5.04 -5.46 13.49
C SER A 395 -4.28 -5.65 12.19
N THR A 396 -4.80 -6.55 11.38
CA THR A 396 -4.47 -6.68 9.96
C THR A 396 -5.66 -6.15 9.18
N THR A 397 -5.51 -5.00 8.54
CA THR A 397 -6.59 -4.38 7.74
C THR A 397 -6.31 -4.55 6.26
N VAL A 398 -7.29 -5.04 5.51
CA VAL A 398 -7.27 -5.10 4.04
C VAL A 398 -8.33 -4.12 3.57
N GLU A 399 -7.92 -2.97 3.03
CA GLU A 399 -8.85 -1.94 2.58
C GLU A 399 -9.56 -2.35 1.28
N LYS A 400 -10.67 -1.66 0.95
CA LYS A 400 -11.45 -1.96 -0.24
C LYS A 400 -10.61 -1.69 -1.50
N GLY A 401 -10.52 -2.69 -2.38
CA GLY A 401 -9.70 -2.66 -3.59
C GLY A 401 -8.40 -3.45 -3.49
N ALA A 402 -7.88 -3.63 -2.26
CA ALA A 402 -6.64 -4.37 -2.01
C ALA A 402 -6.83 -5.88 -1.89
N VAL A 403 -5.75 -6.61 -2.14
CA VAL A 403 -5.62 -8.05 -1.90
C VAL A 403 -4.54 -8.32 -0.86
N LEU A 404 -4.85 -9.15 0.14
CA LEU A 404 -3.86 -9.76 1.04
C LEU A 404 -3.82 -11.27 0.78
N ARG A 405 -2.64 -11.78 0.43
CA ARG A 405 -2.40 -13.22 0.29
C ARG A 405 -1.62 -13.74 1.49
N LEU A 406 -2.21 -14.65 2.25
CA LEU A 406 -1.49 -15.45 3.25
C LEU A 406 -0.96 -16.71 2.57
N GLY A 407 0.34 -16.67 2.25
CA GLY A 407 1.09 -17.73 1.58
C GLY A 407 1.39 -17.40 0.12
N SER A 408 2.56 -17.80 -0.35
CA SER A 408 2.99 -17.62 -1.75
C SER A 408 2.38 -18.64 -2.72
N GLY A 409 1.80 -19.73 -2.20
CA GLY A 409 1.39 -20.89 -2.99
C GLY A 409 2.56 -21.78 -3.43
N LYS A 410 3.77 -21.56 -2.92
CA LYS A 410 4.98 -22.36 -3.19
C LYS A 410 5.54 -22.97 -1.90
N ARG A 411 6.20 -24.13 -2.00
CA ARG A 411 6.90 -24.79 -0.88
C ARG A 411 7.81 -23.78 -0.16
N GLY A 412 7.76 -23.76 1.18
CA GLY A 412 8.56 -22.88 2.03
C GLY A 412 7.92 -21.50 2.30
N GLY A 413 7.08 -20.99 1.40
CA GLY A 413 6.40 -19.69 1.56
C GLY A 413 5.00 -19.79 2.17
N ASP A 414 4.82 -20.67 3.16
CA ASP A 414 3.57 -20.81 3.90
C ASP A 414 3.52 -19.82 5.09
N ALA A 415 2.43 -19.09 5.20
CA ALA A 415 2.29 -17.91 6.06
C ALA A 415 1.27 -18.09 7.20
N GLY A 416 1.14 -17.04 8.02
CA GLY A 416 0.17 -16.96 9.11
C GLY A 416 0.20 -15.61 9.83
N LEU A 417 -0.67 -15.46 10.83
CA LEU A 417 -0.76 -14.29 11.71
C LEU A 417 -0.70 -14.74 13.17
N TYR A 418 -0.16 -13.91 14.06
CA TYR A 418 -0.16 -14.18 15.50
C TYR A 418 -1.55 -13.96 16.13
N THR A 419 -2.35 -15.02 16.21
CA THR A 419 -3.76 -14.93 16.64
C THR A 419 -3.99 -14.91 18.15
N ALA A 420 -2.93 -15.00 18.97
CA ALA A 420 -3.05 -15.15 20.43
C ALA A 420 -3.09 -13.82 21.20
N GLY A 421 -2.73 -12.71 20.55
CA GLY A 421 -2.66 -11.40 21.20
C GLY A 421 -4.04 -10.74 21.44
N PRO A 422 -4.19 -9.89 22.47
CA PRO A 422 -5.45 -9.21 22.77
C PRO A 422 -5.88 -8.21 21.69
N HIS A 423 -4.95 -7.57 20.99
CA HIS A 423 -5.24 -6.58 19.94
C HIS A 423 -5.43 -7.20 18.53
N TYR A 424 -5.00 -8.45 18.33
CA TYR A 424 -5.20 -9.21 17.09
C TYR A 424 -6.65 -9.19 16.59
N LYS A 425 -6.85 -8.78 15.34
CA LYS A 425 -8.11 -8.87 14.58
C LYS A 425 -7.82 -8.74 13.08
N VAL A 426 -8.70 -9.28 12.24
CA VAL A 426 -8.65 -9.05 10.79
C VAL A 426 -9.85 -8.20 10.37
N VAL A 427 -9.57 -7.09 9.69
CA VAL A 427 -10.58 -6.18 9.12
C VAL A 427 -10.46 -6.28 7.60
N ASN A 428 -11.23 -7.17 7.00
CA ASN A 428 -11.20 -7.45 5.57
C ASN A 428 -12.33 -6.70 4.85
N ASN A 429 -11.99 -5.66 4.10
CA ASN A 429 -12.90 -4.93 3.22
C ASN A 429 -12.52 -5.08 1.72
N GLY A 430 -11.41 -5.76 1.42
CA GLY A 430 -10.92 -6.08 0.08
C GLY A 430 -11.05 -7.58 -0.23
N SER A 431 -9.93 -8.25 -0.48
CA SER A 431 -9.87 -9.71 -0.60
C SER A 431 -8.78 -10.34 0.26
N LEU A 432 -9.14 -11.38 1.01
CA LEU A 432 -8.21 -12.20 1.78
C LEU A 432 -8.09 -13.58 1.11
N VAL A 433 -6.91 -13.88 0.55
CA VAL A 433 -6.64 -15.13 -0.18
C VAL A 433 -5.68 -16.01 0.62
N LEU A 434 -6.05 -17.26 0.86
CA LEU A 434 -5.34 -18.19 1.73
C LEU A 434 -4.72 -19.29 0.86
N ARG A 435 -3.39 -19.36 0.82
CA ARG A 435 -2.62 -20.09 -0.22
C ARG A 435 -1.61 -21.09 0.33
N ASN A 436 -1.61 -21.35 1.64
CA ASN A 436 -0.69 -22.32 2.26
C ASN A 436 -0.75 -23.70 1.60
N THR A 437 0.42 -24.29 1.43
CA THR A 437 0.64 -25.53 0.67
C THR A 437 0.71 -26.77 1.56
N GLY A 438 1.34 -26.67 2.74
CA GLY A 438 1.45 -27.78 3.70
C GLY A 438 1.09 -27.40 5.13
N ARG A 439 1.44 -26.19 5.60
CA ARG A 439 1.17 -25.74 6.99
C ARG A 439 -0.30 -25.34 7.16
N PRO A 440 -1.07 -25.98 8.06
CA PRO A 440 -2.42 -25.54 8.39
C PRO A 440 -2.43 -24.11 8.91
N LEU A 441 -3.48 -23.37 8.56
CA LEU A 441 -3.70 -21.99 9.01
C LEU A 441 -4.86 -21.96 10.01
N THR A 442 -4.78 -21.12 11.04
CA THR A 442 -5.92 -20.83 11.93
C THR A 442 -6.12 -19.33 11.99
N LEU A 443 -7.37 -18.88 11.83
CA LEU A 443 -7.76 -17.47 11.91
C LEU A 443 -9.01 -17.31 12.78
N SER A 444 -9.06 -16.20 13.52
CA SER A 444 -10.23 -15.77 14.31
C SER A 444 -10.44 -14.26 14.15
N ARG A 445 -11.51 -13.72 14.75
CA ARG A 445 -11.78 -12.26 14.83
C ARG A 445 -11.71 -11.55 13.47
N ILE A 446 -12.37 -12.14 12.45
CA ILE A 446 -12.41 -11.63 11.07
C ILE A 446 -13.75 -10.91 10.85
N GLY A 447 -13.71 -9.60 10.59
CA GLY A 447 -14.88 -8.81 10.19
C GLY A 447 -14.64 -8.00 8.91
N GLY A 448 -15.64 -7.24 8.48
CA GLY A 448 -15.60 -6.38 7.30
C GLY A 448 -16.41 -6.93 6.11
N SER A 449 -16.47 -6.17 5.01
CA SER A 449 -17.31 -6.48 3.84
C SER A 449 -16.59 -7.26 2.72
N GLY A 450 -15.30 -7.55 2.90
CA GLY A 450 -14.42 -8.16 1.92
C GLY A 450 -14.61 -9.67 1.74
N SER A 451 -14.06 -10.18 0.65
CA SER A 451 -14.14 -11.60 0.26
C SER A 451 -13.07 -12.46 0.94
N LEU A 452 -13.37 -13.74 1.18
CA LEU A 452 -12.40 -14.74 1.66
C LEU A 452 -12.27 -15.86 0.64
N THR A 453 -11.05 -16.19 0.24
CA THR A 453 -10.76 -17.23 -0.76
C THR A 453 -9.75 -18.25 -0.25
N GLN A 454 -10.20 -19.46 0.07
CA GLN A 454 -9.34 -20.62 0.33
C GLN A 454 -8.87 -21.22 -1.01
N GLN A 455 -7.59 -21.03 -1.35
CA GLN A 455 -6.94 -21.45 -2.59
C GLN A 455 -5.79 -22.45 -2.35
N GLY A 456 -5.28 -22.53 -1.12
CA GLY A 456 -4.20 -23.42 -0.71
C GLY A 456 -4.60 -24.90 -0.70
N ALA A 457 -3.61 -25.78 -0.61
CA ALA A 457 -3.85 -27.20 -0.40
C ALA A 457 -4.03 -27.53 1.10
N ALA A 458 -3.37 -26.77 1.99
CA ALA A 458 -3.48 -26.94 3.43
C ALA A 458 -4.83 -26.47 3.97
N THR A 459 -5.26 -27.08 5.08
CA THR A 459 -6.50 -26.72 5.78
C THR A 459 -6.39 -25.34 6.44
N THR A 460 -7.33 -24.44 6.15
CA THR A 460 -7.59 -23.26 6.99
C THR A 460 -8.69 -23.58 7.99
N THR A 461 -8.48 -23.24 9.26
CA THR A 461 -9.52 -23.25 10.29
C THR A 461 -9.95 -21.83 10.64
N LEU A 462 -11.23 -21.51 10.43
CA LEU A 462 -11.87 -20.32 11.00
C LEU A 462 -12.44 -20.71 12.37
N THR A 463 -12.11 -19.94 13.42
CA THR A 463 -12.48 -20.29 14.81
C THR A 463 -13.07 -19.13 15.60
N GLY A 464 -14.15 -19.42 16.34
CA GLY A 464 -14.81 -18.49 17.25
C GLY A 464 -15.93 -17.65 16.62
N ARG A 465 -16.96 -17.33 17.42
CA ARG A 465 -18.12 -16.46 17.06
C ARG A 465 -17.79 -15.04 16.58
N ALA A 466 -16.51 -14.65 16.58
CA ALA A 466 -16.02 -13.36 16.09
C ALA A 466 -15.60 -13.41 14.61
N VAL A 467 -15.92 -14.49 13.89
CA VAL A 467 -15.90 -14.54 12.42
C VAL A 467 -17.24 -13.99 11.92
N THR A 468 -17.24 -12.77 11.42
CA THR A 468 -18.45 -11.96 11.16
C THR A 468 -18.43 -11.17 9.85
N TYR A 469 -17.45 -11.42 8.98
CA TYR A 469 -17.35 -10.79 7.65
C TYR A 469 -18.54 -11.16 6.75
N THR A 470 -18.86 -10.29 5.79
CA THR A 470 -20.09 -10.42 4.96
C THR A 470 -19.85 -10.72 3.49
N GLY A 471 -18.62 -10.60 2.97
CA GLY A 471 -18.33 -10.86 1.56
C GLY A 471 -18.48 -12.34 1.17
N THR A 472 -18.31 -12.62 -0.12
CA THR A 472 -18.33 -14.01 -0.63
C THR A 472 -17.21 -14.86 -0.01
N THR A 473 -17.57 -16.06 0.43
CA THR A 473 -16.64 -17.13 0.79
C THR A 473 -16.44 -18.06 -0.41
N THR A 474 -15.20 -18.18 -0.87
CA THR A 474 -14.82 -19.10 -1.96
C THR A 474 -13.84 -20.14 -1.45
N VAL A 475 -14.10 -21.42 -1.77
CA VAL A 475 -13.16 -22.52 -1.60
C VAL A 475 -12.86 -23.06 -2.99
N ALA A 476 -11.62 -22.92 -3.44
CA ALA A 476 -11.17 -23.40 -4.75
C ALA A 476 -10.36 -24.72 -4.63
N ARG A 477 -9.68 -24.94 -3.50
CA ARG A 477 -8.84 -26.10 -3.23
C ARG A 477 -8.65 -26.29 -1.71
N GLY A 478 -8.37 -27.52 -1.29
CA GLY A 478 -8.09 -27.83 0.11
C GLY A 478 -9.34 -27.75 0.98
N THR A 479 -9.17 -27.57 2.29
CA THR A 479 -10.27 -27.56 3.25
C THR A 479 -10.39 -26.20 3.94
N LEU A 480 -11.59 -25.61 3.93
CA LEU A 480 -11.98 -24.55 4.84
C LEU A 480 -12.80 -25.17 5.98
N ALA A 481 -12.28 -25.14 7.20
CA ALA A 481 -12.91 -25.73 8.38
C ALA A 481 -13.46 -24.65 9.32
N LEU A 482 -14.66 -24.85 9.87
CA LEU A 482 -15.30 -23.97 10.84
C LEU A 482 -15.28 -24.63 12.23
N ARG A 483 -14.84 -23.91 13.27
CA ARG A 483 -14.66 -24.46 14.63
C ARG A 483 -15.08 -23.46 15.71
N ARG A 484 -15.36 -23.98 16.92
CA ARG A 484 -15.67 -23.21 18.14
C ARG A 484 -16.71 -22.08 17.94
N GLY A 485 -17.75 -22.34 17.14
CA GLY A 485 -18.83 -21.38 16.87
C GLY A 485 -18.52 -20.31 15.82
N ALA A 486 -17.51 -20.50 14.95
CA ALA A 486 -17.45 -19.78 13.69
C ALA A 486 -18.52 -20.34 12.72
N THR A 487 -19.19 -19.46 11.98
CA THR A 487 -20.21 -19.81 10.97
C THR A 487 -20.01 -18.99 9.69
N LEU A 488 -20.81 -19.25 8.65
CA LEU A 488 -20.82 -18.48 7.39
C LEU A 488 -22.16 -17.77 7.12
N ASP A 489 -23.05 -17.67 8.11
CA ASP A 489 -24.42 -17.13 7.97
C ASP A 489 -24.48 -15.71 7.38
N ARG A 490 -23.37 -14.96 7.50
CA ARG A 490 -23.24 -13.58 7.02
C ARG A 490 -22.64 -13.47 5.62
N SER A 491 -22.07 -14.55 5.07
CA SER A 491 -21.45 -14.53 3.74
C SER A 491 -22.50 -14.31 2.65
N GLU A 492 -22.24 -13.37 1.73
CA GLU A 492 -23.13 -13.09 0.60
C GLU A 492 -23.37 -14.32 -0.28
N ALA A 493 -22.35 -15.16 -0.44
CA ALA A 493 -22.39 -16.42 -1.15
C ALA A 493 -21.30 -17.36 -0.64
N ILE A 494 -21.52 -18.67 -0.78
CA ILE A 494 -20.54 -19.73 -0.55
C ILE A 494 -20.31 -20.46 -1.89
N ARG A 495 -19.05 -20.52 -2.34
CA ARG A 495 -18.69 -21.08 -3.66
C ARG A 495 -17.61 -22.14 -3.55
N LEU A 496 -17.92 -23.38 -3.93
CA LEU A 496 -17.01 -24.53 -3.93
C LEU A 496 -16.51 -24.81 -5.36
N THR A 497 -15.56 -24.03 -5.84
CA THR A 497 -15.30 -23.86 -7.29
C THR A 497 -14.47 -24.99 -7.95
N SER A 498 -14.21 -26.09 -7.26
CA SER A 498 -13.70 -27.33 -7.88
C SER A 498 -14.04 -28.56 -7.04
N ALA A 499 -13.96 -29.76 -7.63
CA ALA A 499 -14.03 -31.03 -6.91
C ALA A 499 -12.92 -31.23 -5.85
N ALA A 500 -11.87 -30.39 -5.85
CA ALA A 500 -10.83 -30.39 -4.81
C ALA A 500 -11.14 -29.43 -3.64
N ALA A 501 -12.23 -28.65 -3.72
CA ALA A 501 -12.70 -27.74 -2.68
C ALA A 501 -13.53 -28.49 -1.62
N ARG A 502 -13.21 -28.28 -0.35
CA ARG A 502 -13.89 -28.93 0.79
C ARG A 502 -14.26 -27.88 1.84
N LEU A 503 -15.51 -27.87 2.26
CA LEU A 503 -16.01 -27.04 3.37
C LEU A 503 -16.42 -27.95 4.52
N ASP A 504 -15.76 -27.82 5.66
CA ASP A 504 -15.95 -28.63 6.86
C ASP A 504 -16.57 -27.75 7.96
N PRO A 505 -17.91 -27.66 8.05
CA PRO A 505 -18.58 -26.93 9.14
C PRO A 505 -18.41 -27.57 10.53
N GLY A 506 -17.89 -28.80 10.60
CA GLY A 506 -17.88 -29.62 11.81
C GLY A 506 -19.28 -30.05 12.26
N ARG A 507 -19.38 -30.51 13.52
CA ARG A 507 -20.60 -31.14 14.09
C ARG A 507 -21.87 -30.27 14.09
N ALA A 508 -21.75 -28.95 13.93
CA ALA A 508 -22.89 -28.04 13.88
C ALA A 508 -23.63 -28.06 12.52
N GLY A 509 -22.99 -28.57 11.47
CA GLY A 509 -23.50 -28.47 10.11
C GLY A 509 -23.33 -27.06 9.50
N LEU A 510 -23.51 -26.98 8.18
CA LEU A 510 -23.52 -25.72 7.45
C LEU A 510 -24.95 -25.21 7.34
N HIS A 511 -25.19 -24.01 7.86
CA HIS A 511 -26.39 -23.26 7.54
C HIS A 511 -26.12 -22.35 6.32
N VAL A 512 -26.99 -22.43 5.32
CA VAL A 512 -26.94 -21.64 4.07
C VAL A 512 -28.03 -20.58 4.13
N ALA A 513 -27.65 -19.38 4.60
CA ALA A 513 -28.56 -18.24 4.75
C ALA A 513 -28.84 -17.46 3.45
N LYS A 514 -28.00 -17.63 2.41
CA LYS A 514 -28.06 -16.87 1.15
C LYS A 514 -27.88 -17.74 -0.08
N SER A 515 -26.65 -18.17 -0.38
CA SER A 515 -26.40 -19.06 -1.51
C SER A 515 -25.22 -20.01 -1.31
N LEU A 516 -25.36 -21.24 -1.83
CA LEU A 516 -24.30 -22.26 -1.92
C LEU A 516 -24.25 -22.82 -3.35
N THR A 517 -23.08 -22.72 -4.00
CA THR A 517 -22.90 -23.20 -5.39
C THR A 517 -21.53 -23.86 -5.60
N GLY A 518 -21.40 -24.69 -6.63
CA GLY A 518 -20.11 -25.23 -7.09
C GLY A 518 -20.13 -26.73 -7.38
N THR A 519 -18.94 -27.35 -7.34
CA THR A 519 -18.72 -28.79 -7.60
C THR A 519 -17.88 -29.49 -6.52
N GLY A 520 -17.57 -28.80 -5.43
CA GLY A 520 -16.85 -29.37 -4.28
C GLY A 520 -17.75 -30.09 -3.27
N THR A 521 -17.19 -30.38 -2.09
CA THR A 521 -17.85 -31.15 -1.02
C THR A 521 -18.08 -30.30 0.24
N VAL A 522 -19.28 -30.33 0.81
CA VAL A 522 -19.53 -29.97 2.21
C VAL A 522 -19.43 -31.24 3.06
N ARG A 523 -18.57 -31.25 4.09
CA ARG A 523 -18.37 -32.38 5.02
C ARG A 523 -19.15 -32.19 6.30
N GLY A 524 -20.35 -32.76 6.35
CA GLY A 524 -21.32 -32.62 7.44
C GLY A 524 -22.70 -32.21 6.92
N PRO A 525 -23.71 -32.18 7.81
CA PRO A 525 -25.07 -31.85 7.42
C PRO A 525 -25.22 -30.41 6.93
N VAL A 526 -26.18 -30.17 6.04
CA VAL A 526 -26.48 -28.87 5.43
C VAL A 526 -27.96 -28.53 5.64
N THR A 527 -28.23 -27.35 6.19
CA THR A 527 -29.57 -26.75 6.29
C THR A 527 -29.63 -25.49 5.44
N SER A 528 -30.57 -25.38 4.50
CA SER A 528 -30.70 -24.20 3.63
C SER A 528 -32.00 -23.44 3.85
N ASP A 529 -31.86 -22.18 4.27
CA ASP A 529 -32.91 -21.14 4.21
C ASP A 529 -32.79 -20.30 2.92
N GLY A 530 -31.64 -20.36 2.23
CA GLY A 530 -31.38 -19.71 0.96
C GLY A 530 -31.28 -20.69 -0.22
N THR A 531 -30.60 -20.27 -1.28
CA THR A 531 -30.51 -21.01 -2.55
C THR A 531 -29.33 -21.99 -2.57
N VAL A 532 -29.58 -23.25 -2.91
CA VAL A 532 -28.53 -24.23 -3.26
C VAL A 532 -28.57 -24.49 -4.75
N THR A 533 -27.41 -24.55 -5.42
CA THR A 533 -27.31 -25.01 -6.81
C THR A 533 -26.77 -26.44 -6.85
N THR A 534 -27.37 -27.30 -7.67
CA THR A 534 -26.95 -28.71 -7.82
C THR A 534 -25.57 -28.83 -8.47
N GLY A 535 -24.96 -30.02 -8.41
CA GLY A 535 -23.61 -30.31 -8.92
C GLY A 535 -22.52 -30.43 -7.84
N LEU A 536 -22.82 -30.06 -6.60
CA LEU A 536 -21.96 -30.25 -5.43
C LEU A 536 -22.34 -31.50 -4.62
N THR A 537 -21.47 -31.91 -3.69
CA THR A 537 -21.70 -33.04 -2.78
C THR A 537 -21.90 -32.60 -1.33
N VAL A 538 -22.91 -33.13 -0.66
CA VAL A 538 -23.14 -33.07 0.78
C VAL A 538 -22.77 -34.42 1.38
N ASP A 539 -21.59 -34.48 1.98
CA ASP A 539 -21.08 -35.62 2.75
C ASP A 539 -21.71 -35.57 4.17
N GLY A 540 -23.01 -35.83 4.22
CA GLY A 540 -23.90 -35.67 5.36
C GLY A 540 -25.38 -35.60 4.96
N ALA A 541 -26.26 -35.24 5.90
CA ALA A 541 -27.69 -35.05 5.64
C ALA A 541 -28.00 -33.68 5.00
N TYR A 542 -28.97 -33.63 4.07
CA TYR A 542 -29.44 -32.39 3.45
C TYR A 542 -30.84 -32.00 3.95
N THR A 543 -31.09 -30.72 4.24
CA THR A 543 -32.40 -30.21 4.64
C THR A 543 -32.66 -28.85 4.00
N GLN A 544 -33.63 -28.77 3.10
CA GLN A 544 -34.16 -27.50 2.61
C GLN A 544 -35.35 -27.06 3.48
N SER A 545 -35.36 -25.81 3.93
CA SER A 545 -36.49 -25.25 4.67
C SER A 545 -37.56 -24.70 3.72
N ALA A 546 -38.72 -24.30 4.25
CA ALA A 546 -39.79 -23.67 3.47
C ALA A 546 -39.42 -22.30 2.86
N ARG A 547 -38.22 -21.75 3.17
CA ARG A 547 -37.67 -20.54 2.52
C ARG A 547 -36.62 -20.86 1.45
N GLY A 548 -36.03 -22.06 1.51
CA GLY A 548 -34.93 -22.46 0.64
C GLY A 548 -35.40 -22.78 -0.78
N SER A 549 -34.45 -22.79 -1.71
CA SER A 549 -34.69 -23.12 -3.12
C SER A 549 -33.53 -23.93 -3.69
N LEU A 550 -33.84 -25.02 -4.40
CA LEU A 550 -32.87 -25.84 -5.11
C LEU A 550 -32.88 -25.49 -6.59
N VAL A 551 -31.76 -24.99 -7.12
CA VAL A 551 -31.59 -24.63 -8.53
C VAL A 551 -30.88 -25.76 -9.26
N LEU A 552 -31.59 -26.45 -10.17
CA LEU A 552 -31.02 -27.51 -11.00
C LEU A 552 -30.10 -26.93 -12.09
N ARG A 553 -28.90 -27.49 -12.25
CA ARG A 553 -27.97 -27.22 -13.36
C ARG A 553 -27.34 -28.49 -13.93
N ASP A 554 -26.00 -28.55 -13.98
CA ASP A 554 -25.26 -29.45 -14.87
C ASP A 554 -25.09 -30.89 -14.35
N GLY A 555 -25.45 -31.13 -13.08
CA GLY A 555 -25.55 -32.45 -12.45
C GLY A 555 -26.43 -32.42 -11.20
N PRO A 556 -26.70 -33.56 -10.54
CA PRO A 556 -27.51 -33.64 -9.34
C PRO A 556 -26.82 -33.01 -8.11
N LEU A 557 -27.59 -32.71 -7.07
CA LEU A 557 -27.05 -32.54 -5.72
C LEU A 557 -26.76 -33.94 -5.15
N LYS A 558 -25.49 -34.26 -4.89
CA LYS A 558 -25.12 -35.55 -4.27
C LYS A 558 -25.26 -35.48 -2.76
N VAL A 559 -25.86 -36.48 -2.13
CA VAL A 559 -26.09 -36.57 -0.67
C VAL A 559 -25.73 -37.97 -0.16
N THR A 560 -25.31 -38.08 1.10
CA THR A 560 -24.92 -39.37 1.73
C THR A 560 -25.71 -39.69 3.00
N GLY A 561 -26.86 -39.04 3.19
CA GLY A 561 -27.66 -39.12 4.40
C GLY A 561 -28.98 -38.36 4.32
N ALA A 562 -29.93 -38.75 5.16
CA ALA A 562 -31.35 -38.40 5.08
C ALA A 562 -31.68 -37.00 4.55
N VAL A 563 -32.25 -36.97 3.34
CA VAL A 563 -32.78 -35.78 2.67
C VAL A 563 -34.12 -35.33 3.29
N ARG A 564 -34.27 -34.02 3.53
CA ARG A 564 -35.54 -33.36 3.89
C ARG A 564 -35.86 -32.21 2.96
N LEU A 565 -37.09 -32.16 2.46
CA LEU A 565 -37.51 -31.21 1.42
C LEU A 565 -38.74 -30.39 1.84
N ALA A 566 -38.63 -29.10 1.59
CA ALA A 566 -39.64 -28.07 1.62
C ALA A 566 -39.17 -26.92 0.72
N GLY A 567 -39.98 -25.89 0.51
CA GLY A 567 -39.58 -24.77 -0.35
C GLY A 567 -39.45 -25.19 -1.82
N ASP A 568 -38.72 -24.42 -2.61
CA ASP A 568 -38.90 -24.42 -4.06
C ASP A 568 -37.84 -25.26 -4.81
N LEU A 569 -38.21 -25.68 -6.02
CA LEU A 569 -37.33 -26.31 -7.02
C LEU A 569 -37.32 -25.43 -8.27
N ASP A 570 -36.22 -24.72 -8.51
CA ASP A 570 -36.02 -23.89 -9.70
C ASP A 570 -35.29 -24.68 -10.79
N LEU A 571 -35.85 -24.66 -12.00
CA LEU A 571 -35.38 -25.37 -13.18
C LEU A 571 -35.03 -24.42 -14.34
N SER A 572 -35.15 -23.11 -14.14
CA SER A 572 -34.89 -22.08 -15.15
C SER A 572 -33.48 -22.20 -15.74
N ALA A 573 -32.49 -22.41 -14.89
CA ALA A 573 -31.09 -22.55 -15.28
C ALA A 573 -30.79 -23.86 -16.03
N ALA A 574 -31.48 -24.96 -15.71
CA ALA A 574 -31.32 -26.23 -16.42
C ALA A 574 -31.77 -26.13 -17.89
N GLY A 575 -32.82 -25.35 -18.17
CA GLY A 575 -33.34 -25.14 -19.53
C GLY A 575 -32.38 -24.36 -20.43
N ALA A 576 -31.58 -23.46 -19.85
CA ALA A 576 -30.58 -22.67 -20.56
C ALA A 576 -29.33 -23.47 -21.00
N SER A 577 -29.18 -24.74 -20.56
CA SER A 577 -27.98 -25.56 -20.81
C SER A 577 -27.81 -26.06 -22.27
N GLY A 578 -28.66 -25.63 -23.21
CA GLY A 578 -28.47 -25.86 -24.65
C GLY A 578 -28.54 -27.33 -25.12
N ARG A 579 -29.05 -28.25 -24.28
CA ARG A 579 -29.14 -29.68 -24.58
C ARG A 579 -30.01 -29.92 -25.82
N LYS A 580 -29.38 -30.29 -26.96
CA LYS A 580 -30.04 -30.55 -28.27
C LYS A 580 -31.15 -31.62 -28.25
N ARG A 581 -31.27 -32.40 -27.18
CA ARG A 581 -32.43 -33.24 -26.88
C ARG A 581 -32.74 -33.14 -25.38
N PRO A 582 -34.03 -33.15 -24.98
CA PRO A 582 -34.38 -33.40 -23.58
C PRO A 582 -33.88 -34.78 -23.16
N ALA A 583 -33.42 -34.89 -21.92
CA ALA A 583 -33.08 -36.19 -21.34
C ALA A 583 -34.37 -36.95 -21.01
N ARG A 584 -34.36 -38.28 -21.11
CA ARG A 584 -35.52 -39.10 -20.69
C ARG A 584 -35.75 -39.02 -19.19
N GLU A 585 -34.68 -38.85 -18.43
CA GLU A 585 -34.65 -38.74 -16.98
C GLU A 585 -33.56 -37.74 -16.58
N ILE A 586 -33.79 -36.99 -15.48
CA ILE A 586 -32.82 -36.07 -14.90
C ILE A 586 -32.85 -36.23 -13.38
N THR A 587 -31.80 -36.82 -12.80
CA THR A 587 -31.58 -36.83 -11.35
C THR A 587 -31.35 -35.41 -10.84
N VAL A 588 -32.15 -34.99 -9.86
CA VAL A 588 -32.07 -33.69 -9.17
C VAL A 588 -31.30 -33.84 -7.87
N ILE A 589 -31.61 -34.89 -7.11
CA ILE A 589 -30.88 -35.32 -5.92
C ILE A 589 -30.50 -36.78 -6.12
N ASP A 590 -29.21 -37.04 -5.89
CA ASP A 590 -28.49 -38.31 -5.99
C ASP A 590 -28.14 -38.68 -4.54
N ASP A 591 -29.01 -39.43 -3.86
CA ASP A 591 -28.81 -39.80 -2.45
C ASP A 591 -28.22 -41.21 -2.34
N THR A 592 -27.32 -41.37 -1.39
CA THR A 592 -26.69 -42.67 -1.04
C THR A 592 -26.93 -43.03 0.43
N GLY A 593 -27.77 -42.25 1.11
CA GLY A 593 -28.31 -42.53 2.43
C GLY A 593 -29.41 -43.59 2.44
N ARG A 594 -29.92 -43.90 3.64
CA ARG A 594 -30.98 -44.89 3.84
C ARG A 594 -32.34 -44.23 4.05
N GLY A 595 -33.30 -44.59 3.20
CA GLY A 595 -34.71 -44.18 3.30
C GLY A 595 -35.06 -43.02 2.37
N ALA A 596 -36.31 -42.99 1.91
CA ALA A 596 -36.80 -41.99 0.96
C ALA A 596 -36.80 -40.56 1.56
N PRO A 597 -36.73 -39.51 0.72
CA PRO A 597 -36.79 -38.10 1.14
C PRO A 597 -38.03 -37.81 1.98
N ALA A 598 -37.83 -37.09 3.09
CA ALA A 598 -38.92 -36.69 3.97
C ALA A 598 -39.42 -35.28 3.61
N GLY A 599 -40.68 -35.18 3.18
CA GLY A 599 -41.25 -33.95 2.62
C GLY A 599 -41.10 -33.86 1.10
N ILE A 600 -41.58 -32.77 0.52
CA ILE A 600 -41.63 -32.50 -0.92
C ILE A 600 -41.38 -31.02 -1.20
N PHE A 601 -41.02 -30.67 -2.43
CA PHE A 601 -40.99 -29.27 -2.85
C PHE A 601 -42.41 -28.68 -2.93
N THR A 602 -42.54 -27.37 -2.72
CA THR A 602 -43.80 -26.63 -2.71
C THR A 602 -44.63 -26.91 -3.97
N GLY A 603 -45.85 -27.42 -3.80
CA GLY A 603 -46.77 -27.72 -4.92
C GLY A 603 -46.40 -28.91 -5.81
N LEU A 604 -45.28 -29.58 -5.56
CA LEU A 604 -44.76 -30.68 -6.38
C LEU A 604 -44.91 -32.03 -5.65
N ALA A 605 -46.14 -32.55 -5.60
CA ALA A 605 -46.40 -33.91 -5.11
C ALA A 605 -45.80 -35.00 -6.03
N GLU A 606 -45.77 -36.25 -5.55
CA GLU A 606 -45.33 -37.41 -6.35
C GLU A 606 -46.08 -37.49 -7.69
N GLY A 607 -45.34 -37.63 -8.80
CA GLY A 607 -45.89 -37.68 -10.15
C GLY A 607 -46.43 -36.35 -10.71
N ALA A 608 -46.32 -35.24 -9.96
CA ALA A 608 -46.73 -33.90 -10.41
C ALA A 608 -46.01 -33.49 -11.70
N ARG A 609 -46.69 -32.73 -12.56
CA ARG A 609 -46.17 -32.29 -13.85
C ARG A 609 -45.56 -30.89 -13.76
N LEU A 610 -44.40 -30.73 -14.37
CA LEU A 610 -43.62 -29.48 -14.43
C LEU A 610 -42.97 -29.33 -15.81
N LYS A 611 -42.66 -28.11 -16.23
CA LYS A 611 -42.01 -27.83 -17.52
C LYS A 611 -40.54 -27.46 -17.34
N LEU A 612 -39.72 -27.96 -18.26
CA LEU A 612 -38.31 -27.61 -18.43
C LEU A 612 -38.10 -27.38 -19.93
N ALA A 613 -38.01 -26.10 -20.32
CA ALA A 613 -38.29 -25.65 -21.68
C ALA A 613 -39.63 -26.25 -22.19
N ASP A 614 -39.69 -26.71 -23.44
CA ASP A 614 -40.91 -27.27 -24.04
C ASP A 614 -41.28 -28.67 -23.51
N THR A 615 -40.37 -29.35 -22.80
CA THR A 615 -40.60 -30.71 -22.30
C THR A 615 -41.31 -30.69 -20.95
N THR A 616 -42.41 -31.44 -20.85
CA THR A 616 -43.08 -31.70 -19.57
C THR A 616 -42.46 -32.93 -18.92
N TYR A 617 -42.03 -32.79 -17.67
CA TYR A 617 -41.52 -33.88 -16.84
C TYR A 617 -42.50 -34.19 -15.71
N ARG A 618 -42.37 -35.39 -15.13
CA ARG A 618 -42.95 -35.76 -13.83
C ARG A 618 -41.84 -35.86 -12.80
N ILE A 619 -42.06 -35.33 -11.60
CA ILE A 619 -41.16 -35.57 -10.47
C ILE A 619 -41.49 -36.91 -9.79
N SER A 620 -40.47 -37.61 -9.31
CA SER A 620 -40.58 -38.68 -8.33
C SER A 620 -39.58 -38.48 -7.21
N TYR A 621 -40.00 -38.79 -5.97
CA TYR A 621 -39.18 -38.82 -4.77
C TYR A 621 -38.84 -40.27 -4.35
N ARG A 622 -38.89 -41.20 -5.30
CA ARG A 622 -38.64 -42.65 -5.14
C ARG A 622 -37.88 -43.22 -6.33
N ALA A 623 -37.06 -42.39 -6.98
CA ALA A 623 -36.27 -42.80 -8.13
C ALA A 623 -35.03 -43.62 -7.70
N GLY A 624 -34.23 -44.07 -8.68
CA GLY A 624 -32.96 -44.74 -8.40
C GLY A 624 -33.12 -46.03 -7.59
N ASP A 625 -32.49 -46.09 -6.41
CA ASP A 625 -32.62 -47.21 -5.47
C ASP A 625 -33.86 -47.12 -4.56
N GLY A 626 -34.62 -46.03 -4.65
CA GLY A 626 -35.78 -45.70 -3.82
C GLY A 626 -35.60 -44.43 -2.95
N ASN A 627 -34.42 -43.81 -2.93
CA ASN A 627 -34.14 -42.55 -2.23
C ASN A 627 -34.00 -41.31 -3.15
N ASP A 628 -33.81 -41.48 -4.47
CA ASP A 628 -33.47 -40.36 -5.36
C ASP A 628 -34.67 -39.47 -5.66
N VAL A 629 -34.36 -38.21 -6.00
CA VAL A 629 -35.34 -37.29 -6.61
C VAL A 629 -34.98 -37.11 -8.08
N ALA A 630 -35.86 -37.55 -8.98
CA ALA A 630 -35.64 -37.48 -10.43
C ALA A 630 -36.84 -36.89 -11.18
N LEU A 631 -36.56 -36.37 -12.38
CA LEU A 631 -37.54 -35.85 -13.32
C LEU A 631 -37.59 -36.73 -14.57
N THR A 632 -38.69 -37.44 -14.79
CA THR A 632 -38.88 -38.32 -15.96
C THR A 632 -39.74 -37.64 -17.02
N ALA A 633 -39.29 -37.61 -18.27
CA ALA A 633 -39.99 -36.96 -19.37
C ALA A 633 -41.35 -37.63 -19.61
N ALA A 634 -42.42 -36.84 -19.60
CA ALA A 634 -43.78 -37.35 -19.83
C ALA A 634 -43.99 -37.57 -21.33
N THR A 635 -43.89 -38.81 -21.79
CA THR A 635 -44.26 -39.20 -23.16
C THR A 635 -45.70 -38.77 -23.43
N ALA A 636 -45.92 -38.04 -24.53
CA ALA A 636 -47.27 -37.81 -25.03
C ALA A 636 -47.90 -39.16 -25.41
N PRO A 637 -49.19 -39.41 -25.11
CA PRO A 637 -49.86 -40.58 -25.66
C PRO A 637 -49.84 -40.47 -27.19
N GLY A 638 -49.36 -41.52 -27.86
CA GLY A 638 -49.50 -41.63 -29.31
C GLY A 638 -50.98 -41.68 -29.70
N PRO A 639 -51.34 -41.27 -30.93
CA PRO A 639 -52.72 -41.38 -31.39
C PRO A 639 -53.12 -42.86 -31.46
N SER A 640 -53.99 -43.29 -30.54
CA SER A 640 -54.62 -44.61 -30.60
C SER A 640 -55.43 -44.75 -31.91
N PRO A 641 -55.43 -45.93 -32.55
CA PRO A 641 -56.03 -46.11 -33.87
C PRO A 641 -57.55 -45.94 -33.85
N THR A 642 -58.07 -45.48 -34.98
CA THR A 642 -59.48 -45.18 -35.24
C THR A 642 -60.40 -46.39 -35.01
N ALA A 643 -61.52 -46.17 -34.31
CA ALA A 643 -62.72 -47.00 -34.38
C ALA A 643 -63.87 -46.17 -35.00
N PRO A 644 -64.83 -46.79 -35.73
CA PRO A 644 -65.60 -46.10 -36.76
C PRO A 644 -66.80 -45.27 -36.24
N ALA A 645 -67.30 -44.41 -37.12
CA ALA A 645 -68.40 -43.49 -36.85
C ALA A 645 -69.78 -44.18 -36.80
N ALA A 646 -70.70 -43.57 -36.06
CA ALA A 646 -72.15 -43.76 -36.17
C ALA A 646 -72.82 -42.41 -36.47
N SER A 647 -73.86 -42.42 -37.31
CA SER A 647 -74.46 -41.21 -37.90
C SER A 647 -75.91 -40.97 -37.47
N GLY A 648 -76.26 -39.73 -37.15
CA GLY A 648 -77.63 -39.26 -36.95
C GLY A 648 -77.63 -37.95 -36.15
N SER A 649 -77.74 -36.75 -36.73
CA SER A 649 -78.78 -36.15 -37.59
C SER A 649 -79.85 -35.39 -36.78
N GLY A 650 -79.99 -34.09 -37.05
CA GLY A 650 -80.96 -33.20 -36.41
C GLY A 650 -80.29 -31.99 -35.78
N GLY A 651 -80.44 -30.81 -36.39
CA GLY A 651 -79.89 -29.56 -35.87
C GLY A 651 -80.87 -28.41 -36.05
N VAL A 652 -80.72 -27.36 -35.23
CA VAL A 652 -81.28 -26.02 -35.42
C VAL A 652 -80.33 -25.01 -34.77
N ALA A 653 -80.16 -23.85 -35.41
CA ALA A 653 -79.67 -22.62 -34.81
C ALA A 653 -80.61 -21.48 -35.27
N PRO A 654 -80.82 -20.40 -34.48
CA PRO A 654 -79.88 -19.28 -34.59
C PRO A 654 -79.74 -18.34 -33.35
N ARG A 655 -78.78 -17.40 -33.45
CA ARG A 655 -78.77 -16.01 -32.92
C ARG A 655 -78.61 -15.73 -31.40
N SER A 656 -77.34 -15.64 -31.00
CA SER A 656 -76.63 -14.38 -30.60
C SER A 656 -77.21 -13.40 -29.55
N ALA A 657 -76.60 -13.36 -28.36
CA ALA A 657 -76.11 -12.18 -27.61
C ALA A 657 -75.35 -12.65 -26.34
N GLY A 658 -74.31 -12.01 -25.79
CA GLY A 658 -73.45 -10.92 -26.27
C GLY A 658 -72.52 -10.38 -25.14
N ALA A 659 -71.23 -10.14 -25.42
CA ALA A 659 -70.17 -9.64 -24.51
C ALA A 659 -69.86 -10.49 -23.24
N SER A 660 -68.65 -10.50 -22.65
CA SER A 660 -67.35 -9.83 -22.90
C SER A 660 -66.21 -10.85 -22.61
N ALA A 661 -65.17 -10.96 -23.44
CA ALA A 661 -63.91 -10.19 -23.40
C ALA A 661 -63.18 -10.20 -22.02
N GLY A 662 -61.99 -10.82 -21.87
CA GLY A 662 -61.25 -11.60 -22.88
C GLY A 662 -59.94 -12.26 -22.43
N VAL A 663 -59.48 -13.22 -23.23
CA VAL A 663 -58.10 -13.72 -23.34
C VAL A 663 -57.30 -12.80 -24.29
N GLY A 664 -55.96 -12.82 -24.40
CA GLY A 664 -54.95 -13.71 -23.80
C GLY A 664 -53.51 -13.32 -24.25
N PHE A 665 -52.52 -14.15 -23.95
CA PHE A 665 -51.07 -13.88 -24.10
C PHE A 665 -50.53 -13.74 -25.55
N GLY A 666 -49.44 -12.97 -25.69
CA GLY A 666 -48.43 -13.02 -26.76
C GLY A 666 -47.43 -11.86 -26.60
N TRP A 667 -46.16 -12.01 -26.17
CA TRP A 667 -45.01 -12.80 -26.63
C TRP A 667 -44.13 -12.05 -27.68
N TRP A 668 -42.82 -11.96 -27.37
CA TRP A 668 -41.58 -11.50 -28.06
C TRP A 668 -41.45 -11.59 -29.61
N PRO A 669 -40.32 -11.19 -30.28
CA PRO A 669 -38.94 -10.86 -29.81
C PRO A 669 -38.54 -9.37 -30.07
N TYR A 670 -37.32 -8.86 -30.38
CA TYR A 670 -35.98 -9.34 -30.83
C TYR A 670 -34.80 -8.51 -30.21
N ALA A 671 -33.60 -8.49 -30.81
CA ALA A 671 -32.35 -7.99 -30.19
C ALA A 671 -31.33 -7.28 -31.13
N LEU A 672 -30.25 -6.74 -30.53
CA LEU A 672 -28.96 -6.28 -31.07
C LEU A 672 -28.85 -4.94 -31.85
N GLY A 673 -27.80 -4.17 -31.50
CA GLY A 673 -27.36 -2.89 -32.07
C GLY A 673 -26.01 -2.45 -31.45
N LEU A 674 -25.21 -1.62 -32.13
CA LEU A 674 -23.76 -1.46 -31.87
C LEU A 674 -23.27 -0.01 -31.65
N ALA A 675 -22.21 0.11 -30.83
CA ALA A 675 -21.13 1.13 -30.84
C ALA A 675 -21.38 2.61 -30.45
N LEU A 676 -20.38 3.15 -29.69
CA LEU A 676 -19.67 4.46 -29.80
C LEU A 676 -20.46 5.71 -30.30
N THR A 677 -20.46 6.89 -29.65
CA THR A 677 -19.33 7.67 -29.07
C THR A 677 -19.72 8.78 -28.06
N VAL A 678 -18.78 9.15 -27.17
CA VAL A 678 -18.40 10.51 -26.69
C VAL A 678 -19.46 11.63 -26.55
N SER A 679 -19.61 12.19 -25.33
CA SER A 679 -19.50 13.65 -25.05
C SER A 679 -19.48 13.98 -23.54
N LEU A 680 -18.93 15.15 -23.17
CA LEU A 680 -18.77 15.64 -21.79
C LEU A 680 -19.99 16.45 -21.31
N ALA A 681 -20.25 16.43 -19.99
CA ALA A 681 -20.85 17.56 -19.29
C ALA A 681 -20.37 17.61 -17.81
N VAL A 682 -19.61 18.64 -17.47
CA VAL A 682 -19.23 18.98 -16.08
C VAL A 682 -19.75 20.38 -15.76
N PRO A 683 -20.45 20.57 -14.62
CA PRO A 683 -20.58 21.88 -14.01
C PRO A 683 -19.76 21.96 -12.71
N VAL A 684 -18.73 22.80 -12.69
CA VAL A 684 -18.05 23.20 -11.46
C VAL A 684 -18.89 24.27 -10.75
N ALA A 685 -19.36 23.99 -9.53
CA ALA A 685 -20.15 24.93 -8.73
C ALA A 685 -19.29 25.65 -7.67
N THR A 686 -18.50 26.64 -8.08
CA THR A 686 -17.78 27.51 -7.13
C THR A 686 -18.72 28.52 -6.44
N ARG A 687 -18.80 28.51 -5.11
CA ARG A 687 -19.25 29.68 -4.33
C ARG A 687 -18.36 29.95 -3.12
N ARG A 688 -17.60 31.06 -3.18
CA ARG A 688 -17.17 31.80 -1.99
C ARG A 688 -18.38 32.54 -1.41
N GLY A 689 -18.58 32.50 -0.10
CA GLY A 689 -19.64 33.24 0.60
C GLY A 689 -19.21 33.57 2.03
N ARG A 690 -19.18 34.86 2.38
CA ARG A 690 -18.67 35.34 3.68
C ARG A 690 -19.66 35.13 4.83
N GLY A 691 -19.13 34.70 5.98
CA GLY A 691 -19.26 35.43 7.25
C GLY A 691 -20.60 35.42 7.99
N GLY A 692 -20.58 34.90 9.23
CA GLY A 692 -21.69 35.02 10.18
C GLY A 692 -21.22 34.90 11.62
N ARG A 693 -20.90 36.04 12.27
CA ARG A 693 -20.68 36.09 13.73
C ARG A 693 -22.02 35.94 14.45
N ARG A 694 -22.14 34.99 15.39
CA ARG A 694 -22.95 35.15 16.61
C ARG A 694 -22.35 34.29 17.72
N GLY A 695 -22.24 34.86 18.91
CA GLY A 695 -21.73 34.18 20.10
C GLY A 695 -22.86 33.65 20.98
N GLY A 696 -22.59 32.58 21.72
CA GLY A 696 -23.45 32.08 22.80
C GLY A 696 -22.59 31.81 24.02
N ARG A 697 -22.83 32.56 25.12
CA ARG A 697 -22.23 32.27 26.42
C ARG A 697 -23.04 31.17 27.10
N HIS A 698 -22.40 30.09 27.54
CA HIS A 698 -22.84 29.37 28.74
C HIS A 698 -21.62 28.80 29.47
N ALA A 699 -21.49 29.15 30.74
CA ALA A 699 -20.69 28.42 31.72
C ALA A 699 -21.66 27.71 32.68
N VAL A 700 -21.22 26.63 33.35
CA VAL A 700 -21.40 26.39 34.79
C VAL A 700 -20.84 25.01 35.20
N ARG A 701 -20.05 25.03 36.29
CA ARG A 701 -19.74 23.96 37.28
C ARG A 701 -19.52 22.50 36.83
N ALA A 702 -18.24 22.14 36.95
CA ALA A 702 -17.73 20.93 37.62
C ALA A 702 -18.59 20.28 38.73
N ARG A 703 -18.38 18.98 38.94
CA ARG A 703 -18.16 18.40 40.29
C ARG A 703 -17.57 16.98 40.27
N ARG A 704 -16.52 16.80 41.08
CA ARG A 704 -15.83 15.55 41.49
C ARG A 704 -15.06 14.81 40.40
#